data_AF-A0A1J4JQJ9-F1
#
_entry.id   AF-A0A1J4JQJ9-F1
#
_cell.length_a   1.000
_cell.length_b   1.000
_cell.length_c   1.000
_cell.angle_alpha   90.00
_cell.angle_beta   90.00
_cell.angle_gamma   90.00
#
_symmetry.space_group_name_H-M   'P 1'
#
loop_
_entity.id
_entity.type
_entity.pdbx_description
1 polymer ?
#
loop_
_entity_poly.entity_id
_entity_poly.type
_entity_poly.pdbx_seq_one_letter_code
_entity_poly.pdbx_strand_id
1 'polypeptide(L)'
;MNIGKFILDAAKSRIVMLKREIALIDEQLSVVSTSPGVTLNQHTQLFLERNIKTAEHEVFLQYYNAMSQISNNVFQLHQAVTNHLFIMRLPAMHVLLQKLYGHRLAIATFMAPELPNIERQSIDSDDVSLLFLYTVFPYEISVSLLSDQKFFTSLLKIVIDYDPRKHKSAFENMFNLVKKFLTAHPISDKSIYFKFKIPLYFILAEQFLTSFTSKTMMKHTSDPIRNYIVSEKCMIIAENGTQICQLNPKLVERIQTYSTQNNNQNNKANIRDIHLYPIDSISATSSSSESSDNETDYEILSIPELRFVVYEIRKLPLMTSPTTMTIVLSNAIEYLQKCLTTDGNLIGADETFQFFVYALSSAKLHCLPNIINFITGYIDDDLSETKFAYNIEQLRSSLDFINRQSLPTRPYIILPFSKPPPDLKDSLIRVKSDPIYLKGFNVYAFPLWRNDPKFLFPALFHYTGCQEKAVGYQYVLASNVQLDYSTLPKCEAIPTTNGTFLQLSESYIQANSMIRIDGGDYDAAQDDLEIVSSMVLMCQLTNTSFNTFSSYDSNGNTLKGISTSMKDHIYNSIMKGQWRMRSHKADNAVREAVAEVQRSLMLLGFLPPSFPMNGVLDYNTLSAISTFINAKSNKVAINPRVFNYIISCGAKKTASQI
;
A
#
# COMPACT_ATOMS: atom_id res chain seq x y z
N MET A 1 -13.60 -5.82 -18.80
CA MET A 1 -13.47 -4.80 -17.73
C MET A 1 -14.76 -3.99 -17.66
N ASN A 2 -15.29 -3.72 -16.46
CA ASN A 2 -16.44 -2.82 -16.31
C ASN A 2 -15.93 -1.36 -16.30
N ILE A 3 -16.21 -0.59 -17.36
CA ILE A 3 -15.71 0.78 -17.53
C ILE A 3 -16.31 1.73 -16.49
N GLY A 4 -17.57 1.53 -16.10
CA GLY A 4 -18.20 2.32 -15.04
C GLY A 4 -17.47 2.17 -13.71
N LYS A 5 -17.15 0.92 -13.35
CA LYS A 5 -16.35 0.63 -12.16
C LYS A 5 -14.96 1.25 -12.24
N PHE A 6 -14.30 1.17 -13.40
CA PHE A 6 -12.99 1.79 -13.61
C PHE A 6 -13.00 3.31 -13.37
N ILE A 7 -14.00 4.03 -13.88
CA ILE A 7 -14.18 5.47 -13.66
C ILE A 7 -14.47 5.77 -12.18
N LEU A 8 -15.35 4.99 -11.55
CA LEU A 8 -15.69 5.14 -10.13
C LEU A 8 -14.48 4.87 -9.22
N ASP A 9 -13.65 3.88 -9.54
CA ASP A 9 -12.44 3.55 -8.79
C ASP A 9 -11.41 4.70 -8.84
N ALA A 10 -11.30 5.38 -10.00
CA ALA A 10 -10.47 6.57 -10.16
C ALA A 10 -11.01 7.76 -9.33
N ALA A 11 -12.32 8.05 -9.44
CA ALA A 11 -12.97 9.11 -8.66
C ALA A 11 -12.87 8.84 -7.15
N LYS A 12 -13.17 7.62 -6.69
CA LYS A 12 -13.03 7.19 -5.28
C LYS A 12 -11.60 7.39 -4.79
N SER A 13 -10.61 7.02 -5.61
CA SER A 13 -9.21 7.24 -5.27
C SER A 13 -8.90 8.72 -5.03
N ARG A 14 -9.35 9.59 -5.94
CA ARG A 14 -9.08 11.03 -5.83
C ARG A 14 -9.80 11.65 -4.64
N ILE A 15 -11.03 11.23 -4.32
CA ILE A 15 -11.76 11.65 -3.11
C ILE A 15 -10.94 11.35 -1.85
N VAL A 16 -10.44 10.11 -1.71
CA VAL A 16 -9.64 9.71 -0.54
C VAL A 16 -8.33 10.51 -0.46
N MET A 17 -7.66 10.71 -1.60
CA MET A 17 -6.42 11.50 -1.67
C MET A 17 -6.68 12.97 -1.27
N LEU A 18 -7.72 13.60 -1.81
CA LEU A 18 -8.10 14.98 -1.48
C LEU A 18 -8.46 15.14 -0.01
N LYS A 19 -9.21 14.20 0.57
CA LYS A 19 -9.55 14.22 2.00
C LYS A 19 -8.27 14.21 2.87
N ARG A 20 -7.29 13.38 2.53
CA ARG A 20 -6.00 13.33 3.23
C ARG A 20 -5.15 14.58 2.99
N GLU A 21 -5.17 15.12 1.77
CA GLU A 21 -4.45 16.34 1.41
C GLU A 21 -4.99 17.54 2.19
N ILE A 22 -6.31 17.67 2.30
CA ILE A 22 -6.96 18.71 3.12
C ILE A 22 -6.58 18.57 4.59
N ALA A 23 -6.60 17.35 5.15
CA ALA A 23 -6.20 17.11 6.54
C ALA A 23 -4.74 17.53 6.79
N LEU A 24 -3.82 17.20 5.89
CA LEU A 24 -2.43 17.66 5.97
C LEU A 24 -2.30 19.18 5.88
N ILE A 25 -3.10 19.83 5.03
CA ILE A 25 -3.09 21.29 4.93
C ILE A 25 -3.65 21.93 6.21
N ASP A 26 -4.71 21.37 6.80
CA ASP A 26 -5.25 21.84 8.08
C ASP A 26 -4.20 21.69 9.20
N GLU A 27 -3.44 20.59 9.22
CA GLU A 27 -2.30 20.39 10.11
C GLU A 27 -1.15 21.39 9.84
N GLN A 28 -0.83 21.68 8.57
CA GLN A 28 0.15 22.70 8.21
C GLN A 28 -0.26 24.07 8.72
N LEU A 29 -1.50 24.50 8.45
CA LEU A 29 -2.03 25.80 8.90
C LEU A 29 -1.94 25.94 10.42
N SER A 30 -2.13 24.85 11.18
CA SER A 30 -2.00 24.86 12.64
C SER A 30 -0.59 25.15 13.15
N VAL A 31 0.45 24.90 12.34
CA VAL A 31 1.87 25.07 12.74
C VAL A 31 2.60 26.19 12.02
N VAL A 32 2.00 26.83 11.00
CA VAL A 32 2.61 27.93 10.24
C VAL A 32 3.19 29.03 11.15
N SER A 33 2.47 29.41 12.21
CA SER A 33 2.91 30.46 13.13
C SER A 33 4.21 30.14 13.86
N THR A 34 4.53 28.85 14.00
CA THR A 34 5.72 28.34 14.69
C THR A 34 6.85 27.96 13.74
N SER A 35 6.57 27.88 12.42
CA SER A 35 7.53 27.45 11.41
C SER A 35 8.42 28.59 10.93
N PRO A 36 9.74 28.51 11.13
CA PRO A 36 10.68 29.55 10.71
C PRO A 36 10.66 29.76 9.19
N GLY A 37 10.76 31.01 8.75
CA GLY A 37 10.88 31.34 7.32
C GLY A 37 9.58 31.22 6.50
N VAL A 38 8.46 30.83 7.13
CA VAL A 38 7.13 30.85 6.50
C VAL A 38 6.51 32.24 6.65
N THR A 39 6.10 32.83 5.53
CA THR A 39 5.57 34.19 5.46
C THR A 39 4.03 34.22 5.54
N LEU A 40 3.46 35.39 5.87
CA LEU A 40 2.00 35.60 5.83
C LEU A 40 1.40 35.37 4.43
N ASN A 41 2.16 35.64 3.37
CA ASN A 41 1.73 35.36 2.00
C ASN A 41 1.59 33.85 1.78
N GLN A 42 2.56 33.06 2.23
CA GLN A 42 2.50 31.60 2.14
C GLN A 42 1.37 31.02 2.99
N HIS A 43 1.10 31.58 4.18
CA HIS A 43 -0.08 31.22 4.97
C HIS A 43 -1.38 31.45 4.18
N THR A 44 -1.50 32.62 3.55
CA THR A 44 -2.69 32.99 2.77
C THR A 44 -2.84 32.10 1.55
N GLN A 45 -1.75 31.81 0.83
CA GLN A 45 -1.74 30.90 -0.30
C GLN A 45 -2.20 29.50 0.12
N LEU A 46 -1.64 28.95 1.19
CA LEU A 46 -2.00 27.62 1.70
C LEU A 46 -3.48 27.54 2.11
N PHE A 47 -4.02 28.61 2.71
CA PHE A 47 -5.45 28.70 3.02
C PHE A 47 -6.33 28.71 1.76
N LEU A 48 -5.92 29.43 0.71
CA LEU A 48 -6.64 29.44 -0.57
C LEU A 48 -6.56 28.07 -1.25
N GLU A 49 -5.41 27.41 -1.23
CA GLU A 49 -5.23 26.04 -1.71
C GLU A 49 -6.16 25.06 -0.97
N ARG A 50 -6.23 25.15 0.35
CA ARG A 50 -7.16 24.34 1.18
C ARG A 50 -8.60 24.46 0.70
N ASN A 51 -9.06 25.68 0.42
CA ASN A 51 -10.43 25.93 -0.07
C ASN A 51 -10.65 25.36 -1.48
N ILE A 52 -9.66 25.48 -2.36
CA ILE A 52 -9.71 24.86 -3.70
C ILE A 52 -9.84 23.34 -3.58
N LYS A 53 -9.01 22.69 -2.75
CA LYS A 53 -9.05 21.23 -2.55
C LYS A 53 -10.38 20.77 -1.94
N THR A 54 -10.94 21.57 -1.04
CA THR A 54 -12.27 21.30 -0.46
C THR A 54 -13.36 21.35 -1.53
N ALA A 55 -13.37 22.37 -2.38
CA ALA A 55 -14.32 22.46 -3.49
C ALA A 55 -14.10 21.35 -4.54
N GLU A 56 -12.84 21.01 -4.86
CA GLU A 56 -12.49 19.89 -5.74
C GLU A 56 -13.05 18.57 -5.18
N HIS A 57 -12.88 18.34 -3.87
CA HIS A 57 -13.42 17.15 -3.19
C HIS A 57 -14.94 17.06 -3.30
N GLU A 58 -15.67 18.17 -3.09
CA GLU A 58 -17.12 18.21 -3.24
C GLU A 58 -17.56 17.88 -4.68
N VAL A 59 -16.86 18.40 -5.70
CA VAL A 59 -17.12 18.09 -7.12
C VAL A 59 -16.95 16.60 -7.39
N PHE A 60 -15.84 16.00 -6.96
CA PHE A 60 -15.61 14.56 -7.13
C PHE A 60 -16.63 13.71 -6.37
N LEU A 61 -17.00 14.10 -5.15
CA LEU A 61 -17.98 13.39 -4.34
C LEU A 61 -19.36 13.41 -5.00
N GLN A 62 -19.79 14.57 -5.49
CA GLN A 62 -21.04 14.69 -6.25
C GLN A 62 -21.02 13.84 -7.52
N TYR A 63 -19.89 13.83 -8.24
CA TYR A 63 -19.71 13.01 -9.43
C TYR A 63 -19.82 11.52 -9.09
N TYR A 64 -19.11 11.07 -8.05
CA TYR A 64 -19.11 9.67 -7.61
C TYR A 64 -20.49 9.22 -7.16
N ASN A 65 -21.21 10.04 -6.38
CA ASN A 65 -22.55 9.72 -5.90
C ASN A 65 -23.55 9.61 -7.07
N ALA A 66 -23.51 10.56 -8.02
CA ALA A 66 -24.37 10.51 -9.19
C ALA A 66 -24.06 9.31 -10.10
N MET A 67 -22.77 9.02 -10.33
CA MET A 67 -22.33 7.91 -11.19
C MET A 67 -22.63 6.55 -10.57
N SER A 68 -22.48 6.40 -9.25
CA SER A 68 -22.73 5.14 -8.53
C SER A 68 -24.21 4.74 -8.52
N GLN A 69 -25.12 5.72 -8.45
CA GLN A 69 -26.57 5.48 -8.56
C GLN A 69 -26.98 4.94 -9.94
N ILE A 70 -26.26 5.31 -10.99
CA ILE A 70 -26.55 4.89 -12.37
C ILE A 70 -25.80 3.58 -12.71
N SER A 71 -24.74 3.23 -11.98
CA SER A 71 -23.81 2.12 -12.28
C SER A 71 -24.23 0.73 -11.80
N ASN A 72 -25.51 0.39 -11.91
CA ASN A 72 -26.01 -0.92 -11.45
C ASN A 72 -25.66 -2.08 -12.41
N ASN A 73 -25.10 -1.82 -13.59
CA ASN A 73 -24.79 -2.83 -14.62
C ASN A 73 -23.41 -2.62 -15.26
N VAL A 74 -22.91 -3.64 -15.99
CA VAL A 74 -21.66 -3.55 -16.79
C VAL A 74 -21.80 -2.50 -17.90
N PHE A 75 -21.04 -1.40 -17.81
CA PHE A 75 -21.07 -0.36 -18.83
C PHE A 75 -20.16 -0.68 -20.02
N GLN A 76 -20.72 -0.61 -21.22
CA GLN A 76 -19.96 -0.42 -22.45
C GLN A 76 -19.47 1.04 -22.54
N LEU A 77 -18.44 1.29 -23.35
CA LEU A 77 -17.78 2.60 -23.47
C LEU A 77 -18.78 3.73 -23.79
N HIS A 78 -19.66 3.53 -24.76
CA HIS A 78 -20.67 4.53 -25.15
C HIS A 78 -21.58 4.93 -23.99
N GLN A 79 -22.04 3.95 -23.20
CA GLN A 79 -22.91 4.20 -22.05
C GLN A 79 -22.17 4.94 -20.93
N ALA A 80 -20.90 4.58 -20.67
CA ALA A 80 -20.06 5.29 -19.70
C ALA A 80 -19.87 6.77 -20.09
N VAL A 81 -19.60 7.05 -21.37
CA VAL A 81 -19.48 8.43 -21.88
C VAL A 81 -20.80 9.19 -21.77
N THR A 82 -21.93 8.57 -22.16
CA THR A 82 -23.25 9.20 -22.08
C THR A 82 -23.60 9.58 -20.64
N ASN A 83 -23.36 8.66 -19.70
CA ASN A 83 -23.61 8.89 -18.27
C ASN A 83 -22.70 9.99 -17.71
N HIS A 84 -21.41 9.99 -18.06
CA HIS A 84 -20.48 11.05 -17.67
C HIS A 84 -21.00 12.43 -18.10
N LEU A 85 -21.35 12.58 -19.38
CA LEU A 85 -21.83 13.85 -19.92
C LEU A 85 -23.16 14.28 -19.30
N PHE A 86 -24.05 13.33 -19.00
CA PHE A 86 -25.29 13.60 -18.27
C PHE A 86 -25.00 14.15 -16.87
N ILE A 87 -24.07 13.54 -16.12
CA ILE A 87 -23.70 13.97 -14.77
C ILE A 87 -23.06 15.36 -14.79
N MET A 88 -22.16 15.61 -15.75
CA MET A 88 -21.53 16.93 -15.92
C MET A 88 -22.57 18.03 -16.19
N ARG A 89 -23.74 17.67 -16.76
CA ARG A 89 -24.86 18.58 -17.03
C ARG A 89 -25.81 18.81 -15.85
N LEU A 90 -25.64 18.11 -14.73
CA LEU A 90 -26.52 18.27 -13.58
C LEU A 90 -26.38 19.68 -12.98
N PRO A 91 -27.49 20.34 -12.57
CA PRO A 91 -27.45 21.65 -11.93
C PRO A 91 -26.58 21.66 -10.66
N ALA A 92 -26.68 20.62 -9.84
CA ALA A 92 -25.85 20.46 -8.64
C ALA A 92 -24.34 20.45 -8.95
N MET A 93 -23.95 19.81 -10.06
CA MET A 93 -22.56 19.79 -10.51
C MET A 93 -22.10 21.20 -10.90
N HIS A 94 -22.93 21.96 -11.63
CA HIS A 94 -22.61 23.32 -12.03
C HIS A 94 -22.40 24.26 -10.84
N VAL A 95 -23.24 24.16 -9.80
CA VAL A 95 -23.09 24.97 -8.59
C VAL A 95 -21.72 24.73 -7.93
N LEU A 96 -21.32 23.46 -7.78
CA LEU A 96 -20.03 23.11 -7.18
C LEU A 96 -18.85 23.53 -8.06
N LEU A 97 -18.98 23.40 -9.38
CA LEU A 97 -17.97 23.89 -10.33
C LEU A 97 -17.79 25.41 -10.24
N GLN A 98 -18.87 26.18 -10.13
CA GLN A 98 -18.76 27.64 -9.94
C GLN A 98 -18.08 28.01 -8.61
N LYS A 99 -18.35 27.25 -7.54
CA LYS A 99 -17.61 27.41 -6.27
C LYS A 99 -16.11 27.15 -6.45
N LEU A 100 -15.75 26.07 -7.14
CA LEU A 100 -14.36 25.73 -7.44
C LEU A 100 -13.67 26.84 -8.26
N TYR A 101 -14.34 27.34 -9.31
CA TYR A 101 -13.82 28.44 -10.14
C TYR A 101 -13.65 29.73 -9.33
N GLY A 102 -14.58 30.03 -8.41
CA GLY A 102 -14.48 31.17 -7.50
C GLY A 102 -13.23 31.11 -6.61
N HIS A 103 -12.96 29.95 -5.99
CA HIS A 103 -11.74 29.77 -5.19
C HIS A 103 -10.46 29.82 -6.03
N ARG A 104 -10.48 29.23 -7.23
CA ARG A 104 -9.37 29.35 -8.20
C ARG A 104 -9.14 30.79 -8.64
N LEU A 105 -10.19 31.59 -8.81
CA LEU A 105 -10.07 33.01 -9.12
C LEU A 105 -9.45 33.78 -7.95
N ALA A 106 -9.82 33.47 -6.71
CA ALA A 106 -9.23 34.09 -5.54
C ALA A 106 -7.70 33.88 -5.48
N ILE A 107 -7.20 32.65 -5.70
CA ILE A 107 -5.75 32.40 -5.71
C ILE A 107 -5.07 33.06 -6.91
N ALA A 108 -5.69 33.07 -8.08
CA ALA A 108 -5.15 33.74 -9.26
C ALA A 108 -5.00 35.26 -9.04
N THR A 109 -6.00 35.89 -8.42
CA THR A 109 -5.96 37.32 -8.07
C THR A 109 -4.89 37.60 -7.02
N PHE A 110 -4.73 36.71 -6.03
CA PHE A 110 -3.69 36.82 -5.02
C PHE A 110 -2.28 36.72 -5.63
N MET A 111 -2.08 35.84 -6.62
CA MET A 111 -0.78 35.63 -7.30
C MET A 111 -0.52 36.60 -8.47
N ALA A 112 -1.52 37.40 -8.87
CA ALA A 112 -1.39 38.35 -9.98
C ALA A 112 -0.18 39.32 -9.87
N PRO A 113 0.21 39.82 -8.68
CA PRO A 113 1.40 40.67 -8.54
C PRO A 113 2.72 39.98 -8.89
N GLU A 114 2.79 38.65 -8.74
CA GLU A 114 4.00 37.85 -9.02
C GLU A 114 4.10 37.45 -10.50
N LEU A 115 2.99 37.50 -11.24
CA LEU A 115 2.89 37.09 -12.62
C LEU A 115 3.95 37.72 -13.54
N PRO A 116 4.29 39.03 -13.47
CA PRO A 116 5.32 39.61 -14.32
C PRO A 116 6.72 39.02 -14.08
N ASN A 117 7.03 38.61 -12.84
CA ASN A 117 8.31 37.99 -12.51
C ASN A 117 8.35 36.55 -13.00
N ILE A 118 7.25 35.82 -12.80
CA ILE A 118 7.06 34.46 -13.30
C ILE A 118 7.16 34.46 -14.83
N GLU A 119 6.50 35.38 -15.53
CA GLU A 119 6.55 35.47 -16.98
C GLU A 119 7.98 35.68 -17.50
N ARG A 120 8.78 36.52 -16.84
CA ARG A 120 10.19 36.72 -17.21
C ARG A 120 11.00 35.44 -17.03
N GLN A 121 10.86 34.78 -15.90
CA GLN A 121 11.59 33.54 -15.58
C GLN A 121 11.11 32.34 -16.41
N SER A 122 9.83 32.30 -16.76
CA SER A 122 9.21 31.21 -17.54
C SER A 122 9.68 31.14 -18.99
N ILE A 123 10.21 32.25 -19.52
CA ILE A 123 10.86 32.24 -20.84
C ILE A 123 12.14 31.41 -20.77
N ASP A 124 12.76 31.33 -19.59
CA ASP A 124 14.06 30.70 -19.39
C ASP A 124 13.95 29.30 -18.74
N SER A 125 12.81 28.92 -18.12
CA SER A 125 12.67 27.64 -17.41
C SER A 125 11.23 27.11 -17.31
N ASP A 126 11.02 25.86 -17.73
CA ASP A 126 9.70 25.20 -17.75
C ASP A 126 9.15 24.84 -16.35
N ASP A 127 10.03 24.60 -15.37
CA ASP A 127 9.64 24.30 -13.99
C ASP A 127 8.88 25.44 -13.31
N VAL A 128 9.27 26.70 -13.56
CA VAL A 128 8.59 27.91 -13.07
C VAL A 128 7.17 28.00 -13.66
N SER A 129 7.01 27.69 -14.95
CA SER A 129 5.71 27.64 -15.61
C SER A 129 4.81 26.56 -15.00
N LEU A 130 5.36 25.38 -14.75
CA LEU A 130 4.62 24.26 -14.18
C LEU A 130 4.23 24.51 -12.71
N LEU A 131 5.11 25.14 -11.93
CA LEU A 131 4.81 25.55 -10.56
C LEU A 131 3.64 26.54 -10.53
N PHE A 132 3.65 27.55 -11.41
CA PHE A 132 2.55 28.50 -11.53
C PHE A 132 1.24 27.81 -11.92
N LEU A 133 1.27 26.92 -12.92
CA LEU A 133 0.10 26.19 -13.38
C LEU A 133 -0.43 25.21 -12.33
N TYR A 134 0.42 24.67 -11.47
CA TYR A 134 -0.01 23.84 -10.34
C TYR A 134 -0.76 24.68 -9.29
N THR A 135 -0.22 25.84 -8.92
CA THR A 135 -0.87 26.75 -7.95
C THR A 135 -2.19 27.30 -8.48
N VAL A 136 -2.23 27.67 -9.76
CA VAL A 136 -3.39 28.31 -10.40
C VAL A 136 -4.03 27.39 -11.43
N PHE A 137 -4.32 26.15 -11.02
CA PHE A 137 -4.76 25.08 -11.92
C PHE A 137 -5.98 25.46 -12.79
N PRO A 138 -5.96 25.15 -14.12
CA PRO A 138 -6.96 25.58 -15.09
C PRO A 138 -8.21 24.69 -15.08
N TYR A 139 -8.99 24.71 -13.99
CA TYR A 139 -10.18 23.88 -13.84
C TYR A 139 -11.23 24.12 -14.93
N GLU A 140 -11.43 25.36 -15.36
CA GLU A 140 -12.41 25.72 -16.40
C GLU A 140 -12.07 25.06 -17.74
N ILE A 141 -10.77 25.06 -18.09
CA ILE A 141 -10.27 24.40 -19.31
C ILE A 141 -10.40 22.87 -19.16
N SER A 142 -10.04 22.35 -17.99
CA SER A 142 -10.11 20.91 -17.71
C SER A 142 -11.53 20.37 -17.82
N VAL A 143 -12.50 21.10 -17.26
CA VAL A 143 -13.92 20.74 -17.30
C VAL A 143 -14.48 20.85 -18.72
N SER A 144 -14.07 21.86 -19.48
CA SER A 144 -14.44 22.01 -20.90
C SER A 144 -13.99 20.79 -21.73
N LEU A 145 -12.75 20.34 -21.52
CA LEU A 145 -12.19 19.13 -22.15
C LEU A 145 -12.99 17.88 -21.76
N LEU A 146 -13.25 17.66 -20.47
CA LEU A 146 -14.00 16.50 -19.98
C LEU A 146 -15.47 16.51 -20.43
N SER A 147 -16.05 17.68 -20.64
CA SER A 147 -17.42 17.84 -21.13
C SER A 147 -17.57 17.63 -22.64
N ASP A 148 -16.47 17.50 -23.39
CA ASP A 148 -16.49 17.18 -24.81
C ASP A 148 -16.55 15.67 -25.04
N GLN A 149 -17.56 15.22 -25.78
CA GLN A 149 -17.79 13.80 -26.04
C GLN A 149 -16.62 13.13 -26.77
N LYS A 150 -16.01 13.82 -27.75
CA LYS A 150 -14.93 13.23 -28.58
C LYS A 150 -13.65 13.13 -27.76
N PHE A 151 -13.34 14.16 -26.99
CA PHE A 151 -12.21 14.20 -26.07
C PHE A 151 -12.35 13.10 -25.02
N PHE A 152 -13.45 13.06 -24.27
CA PHE A 152 -13.64 12.09 -23.19
C PHE A 152 -13.66 10.64 -23.70
N THR A 153 -14.25 10.37 -24.86
CA THR A 153 -14.20 9.05 -25.49
C THR A 153 -12.76 8.63 -25.83
N SER A 154 -11.96 9.56 -26.35
CA SER A 154 -10.57 9.29 -26.73
C SER A 154 -9.69 9.12 -25.49
N LEU A 155 -9.90 9.94 -24.46
CA LEU A 155 -9.28 9.80 -23.15
C LEU A 155 -9.52 8.41 -22.58
N LEU A 156 -10.78 7.97 -22.51
CA LEU A 156 -11.12 6.64 -21.98
C LEU A 156 -10.43 5.51 -22.75
N LYS A 157 -10.38 5.57 -24.09
CA LYS A 157 -9.65 4.57 -24.89
C LYS A 157 -8.16 4.50 -24.50
N ILE A 158 -7.50 5.66 -24.39
CA ILE A 158 -6.09 5.73 -24.01
C ILE A 158 -5.85 5.12 -22.63
N VAL A 159 -6.67 5.44 -21.63
CA VAL A 159 -6.46 4.97 -20.24
C VAL A 159 -6.87 3.51 -20.03
N ILE A 160 -7.84 3.01 -20.80
CA ILE A 160 -8.28 1.60 -20.75
C ILE A 160 -7.20 0.69 -21.36
N ASP A 161 -6.59 1.12 -22.47
CA ASP A 161 -5.54 0.37 -23.16
C ASP A 161 -4.13 0.70 -22.63
N TYR A 162 -4.04 1.37 -21.48
CA TYR A 162 -2.77 1.83 -20.92
C TYR A 162 -1.90 0.67 -20.45
N ASP A 163 -0.65 0.66 -20.93
CA ASP A 163 0.43 -0.21 -20.48
C ASP A 163 1.56 0.67 -19.93
N PRO A 164 1.99 0.48 -18.66
CA PRO A 164 3.13 1.21 -18.08
C PRO A 164 4.40 1.18 -18.93
N ARG A 165 4.63 0.11 -19.71
CA ARG A 165 5.80 -0.02 -20.60
C ARG A 165 5.72 0.87 -21.83
N LYS A 166 4.53 1.37 -22.17
CA LYS A 166 4.26 2.26 -23.31
C LYS A 166 3.82 3.66 -22.84
N HIS A 167 4.24 4.06 -21.64
CA HIS A 167 3.81 5.32 -21.04
C HIS A 167 4.07 6.53 -21.93
N LYS A 168 5.28 6.67 -22.50
CA LYS A 168 5.65 7.80 -23.38
C LYS A 168 4.68 7.95 -24.55
N SER A 169 4.34 6.85 -25.23
CA SER A 169 3.37 6.86 -26.33
C SER A 169 1.95 7.21 -25.86
N ALA A 170 1.50 6.69 -24.72
CA ALA A 170 0.20 7.05 -24.16
C ALA A 170 0.12 8.54 -23.77
N PHE A 171 1.20 9.07 -23.20
CA PHE A 171 1.34 10.48 -22.87
C PHE A 171 1.33 11.36 -24.13
N GLU A 172 2.14 11.05 -25.15
CA GLU A 172 2.16 11.78 -26.43
C GLU A 172 0.78 11.81 -27.10
N ASN A 173 0.05 10.69 -27.07
CA ASN A 173 -1.32 10.63 -27.57
C ASN A 173 -2.26 11.57 -26.79
N MET A 174 -2.12 11.62 -25.45
CA MET A 174 -2.90 12.51 -24.60
C MET A 174 -2.53 13.99 -24.85
N PHE A 175 -1.25 14.30 -24.94
CA PHE A 175 -0.74 15.63 -25.21
C PHE A 175 -1.26 16.16 -26.55
N ASN A 176 -1.17 15.34 -27.60
CA ASN A 176 -1.69 15.71 -28.92
C ASN A 176 -3.22 15.87 -28.92
N LEU A 177 -3.95 15.09 -28.13
CA LEU A 177 -5.38 15.22 -27.97
C LEU A 177 -5.76 16.57 -27.31
N VAL A 178 -5.08 16.95 -26.22
CA VAL A 178 -5.25 18.24 -25.54
C VAL A 178 -4.89 19.40 -26.47
N LYS A 179 -3.71 19.32 -27.11
CA LYS A 179 -3.22 20.33 -28.07
C LYS A 179 -4.22 20.53 -29.21
N LYS A 180 -4.75 19.45 -29.80
CA LYS A 180 -5.74 19.52 -30.88
C LYS A 180 -7.02 20.22 -30.42
N PHE A 181 -7.52 19.90 -29.22
CA PHE A 181 -8.72 20.53 -28.69
C PHE A 181 -8.52 22.03 -28.46
N LEU A 182 -7.40 22.44 -27.84
CA LEU A 182 -7.11 23.84 -27.53
C LEU A 182 -6.68 24.65 -28.75
N THR A 183 -6.24 24.00 -29.83
CA THR A 183 -6.05 24.66 -31.13
C THR A 183 -7.40 24.96 -31.80
N ALA A 184 -8.38 24.05 -31.66
CA ALA A 184 -9.73 24.27 -32.17
C ALA A 184 -10.54 25.28 -31.32
N HIS A 185 -10.20 25.39 -30.04
CA HIS A 185 -10.84 26.31 -29.07
C HIS A 185 -9.76 27.18 -28.41
N PRO A 186 -9.23 28.18 -29.14
CA PRO A 186 -8.08 28.95 -28.67
C PRO A 186 -8.39 29.72 -27.39
N ILE A 187 -7.43 29.68 -26.47
CA ILE A 187 -7.45 30.45 -25.23
C ILE A 187 -7.37 31.93 -25.55
N SER A 188 -8.23 32.74 -24.91
CA SER A 188 -8.22 34.20 -25.01
C SER A 188 -6.84 34.79 -24.68
N ASP A 189 -6.43 35.80 -25.42
CA ASP A 189 -5.21 36.58 -25.17
C ASP A 189 -5.20 37.27 -23.80
N LYS A 190 -6.38 37.54 -23.23
CA LYS A 190 -6.57 38.07 -21.87
C LYS A 190 -6.46 37.01 -20.77
N SER A 191 -6.37 35.74 -21.13
CA SER A 191 -6.24 34.66 -20.14
C SER A 191 -4.84 34.64 -19.54
N ILE A 192 -4.75 34.42 -18.23
CA ILE A 192 -3.47 34.18 -17.54
C ILE A 192 -2.70 32.97 -18.09
N TYR A 193 -3.39 32.07 -18.80
CA TYR A 193 -2.80 30.86 -19.40
C TYR A 193 -2.25 31.09 -20.81
N PHE A 194 -2.52 32.24 -21.44
CA PHE A 194 -2.21 32.46 -22.86
C PHE A 194 -0.72 32.34 -23.18
N LYS A 195 0.16 32.74 -22.26
CA LYS A 195 1.62 32.68 -22.42
C LYS A 195 2.21 31.30 -22.10
N PHE A 196 1.47 30.43 -21.42
CA PHE A 196 1.96 29.14 -20.91
C PHE A 196 1.40 27.94 -21.70
N LYS A 197 1.18 28.07 -23.01
CA LYS A 197 0.45 27.07 -23.80
C LYS A 197 1.07 25.67 -23.76
N ILE A 198 2.39 25.56 -23.95
CA ILE A 198 3.05 24.25 -23.98
C ILE A 198 3.03 23.61 -22.58
N PRO A 199 3.48 24.29 -21.49
CA PRO A 199 3.34 23.78 -20.12
C PRO A 199 1.90 23.43 -19.73
N LEU A 200 0.92 24.21 -20.23
CA LEU A 200 -0.50 23.94 -20.01
C LEU A 200 -0.94 22.63 -20.68
N TYR A 201 -0.56 22.39 -21.93
CA TYR A 201 -0.90 21.15 -22.62
C TYR A 201 -0.28 19.94 -21.91
N PHE A 202 0.97 20.11 -21.47
CA PHE A 202 1.71 19.11 -20.71
C PHE A 202 0.99 18.73 -19.42
N ILE A 203 0.75 19.69 -18.53
CA ILE A 203 0.18 19.41 -17.19
C ILE A 203 -1.24 18.84 -17.28
N LEU A 204 -2.04 19.30 -18.25
CA LEU A 204 -3.38 18.74 -18.49
C LEU A 204 -3.30 17.30 -18.98
N ALA A 205 -2.43 17.02 -19.94
CA ALA A 205 -2.27 15.67 -20.49
C ALA A 205 -1.78 14.69 -19.43
N GLU A 206 -0.79 15.08 -18.63
CA GLU A 206 -0.25 14.27 -17.56
C GLU A 206 -1.31 14.02 -16.48
N GLN A 207 -2.03 15.05 -16.06
CA GLN A 207 -3.07 14.93 -15.03
C GLN A 207 -4.21 14.02 -15.50
N PHE A 208 -4.69 14.15 -16.74
CA PHE A 208 -5.76 13.30 -17.24
C PHE A 208 -5.33 11.84 -17.39
N LEU A 209 -4.11 11.58 -17.83
CA LEU A 209 -3.61 10.21 -17.93
C LEU A 209 -3.45 9.59 -16.53
N THR A 210 -2.69 10.26 -15.67
CA THR A 210 -2.27 9.72 -14.37
C THR A 210 -3.41 9.63 -13.34
N SER A 211 -4.47 10.43 -13.48
CA SER A 211 -5.69 10.30 -12.66
C SER A 211 -6.33 8.91 -12.76
N PHE A 212 -6.14 8.20 -13.87
CA PHE A 212 -6.63 6.83 -14.05
C PHE A 212 -5.53 5.78 -13.90
N THR A 213 -4.29 6.10 -14.25
CA THR A 213 -3.22 5.10 -14.44
C THR A 213 -2.18 5.06 -13.33
N SER A 214 -2.11 6.07 -12.44
CA SER A 214 -1.09 6.20 -11.39
C SER A 214 -0.93 4.95 -10.51
N LYS A 215 -2.04 4.31 -10.11
CA LYS A 215 -2.01 3.06 -9.35
C LYS A 215 -1.34 1.92 -10.12
N THR A 216 -1.59 1.81 -11.41
CA THR A 216 -0.98 0.80 -12.28
C THR A 216 0.51 1.08 -12.47
N MET A 217 0.88 2.35 -12.64
CA MET A 217 2.26 2.81 -12.74
C MET A 217 3.04 2.50 -11.44
N MET A 218 2.52 2.90 -10.28
CA MET A 218 3.14 2.62 -8.97
C MET A 218 3.30 1.12 -8.69
N LYS A 219 2.34 0.29 -9.13
CA LYS A 219 2.42 -1.17 -8.99
C LYS A 219 3.49 -1.80 -9.88
N HIS A 220 3.73 -1.24 -11.07
CA HIS A 220 4.69 -1.79 -12.03
C HIS A 220 6.12 -1.83 -11.49
N THR A 221 6.49 -0.83 -10.69
CA THR A 221 7.82 -0.72 -10.06
C THR A 221 7.79 -1.03 -8.57
N SER A 222 6.73 -1.68 -8.09
CA SER A 222 6.52 -1.87 -6.65
C SER A 222 7.40 -2.97 -6.09
N ASP A 223 8.18 -2.61 -5.07
CA ASP A 223 8.88 -3.56 -4.21
C ASP A 223 8.40 -3.39 -2.76
N PRO A 224 7.35 -4.14 -2.35
CA PRO A 224 6.77 -4.00 -1.02
C PRO A 224 7.82 -4.22 0.08
N ILE A 225 8.70 -5.21 -0.07
CA ILE A 225 9.64 -5.54 0.99
C ILE A 225 10.72 -4.47 1.16
N ARG A 226 11.22 -3.92 0.04
CA ARG A 226 12.13 -2.77 0.09
C ARG A 226 11.46 -1.55 0.70
N ASN A 227 10.19 -1.28 0.39
CA ASN A 227 9.42 -0.22 1.02
C ASN A 227 9.35 -0.38 2.54
N TYR A 228 9.06 -1.58 3.02
CA TYR A 228 9.01 -1.88 4.44
C TYR A 228 10.35 -1.65 5.13
N ILE A 229 11.44 -2.22 4.58
CA ILE A 229 12.81 -2.06 5.13
C ILE A 229 13.20 -0.59 5.21
N VAL A 230 12.92 0.19 4.15
CA VAL A 230 13.22 1.62 4.13
C VAL A 230 12.35 2.38 5.13
N SER A 231 11.08 2.01 5.29
CA SER A 231 10.20 2.59 6.31
C SER A 231 10.74 2.37 7.73
N GLU A 232 11.22 1.17 8.05
CA GLU A 232 11.85 0.88 9.35
C GLU A 232 13.12 1.74 9.56
N LYS A 233 13.94 1.91 8.51
CA LYS A 233 15.14 2.77 8.59
C LYS A 233 14.78 4.23 8.81
N CYS A 234 13.75 4.72 8.11
CA CYS A 234 13.22 6.06 8.32
C CYS A 234 12.73 6.26 9.76
N MET A 235 12.08 5.27 10.37
CA MET A 235 11.64 5.37 11.77
C MET A 235 12.83 5.56 12.72
N ILE A 236 13.91 4.81 12.53
CA ILE A 236 15.11 4.92 13.37
C ILE A 236 15.80 6.28 13.19
N ILE A 237 15.85 6.78 11.96
CA ILE A 237 16.33 8.13 11.68
C ILE A 237 15.38 9.17 12.29
N ALA A 238 14.07 8.97 12.30
CA ALA A 238 13.15 9.93 12.92
C ALA A 238 13.36 10.01 14.44
N GLU A 239 13.61 8.89 15.12
CA GLU A 239 13.82 8.83 16.57
C GLU A 239 15.16 9.46 17.01
N ASN A 240 16.26 9.21 16.29
CA ASN A 240 17.62 9.64 16.66
C ASN A 240 18.28 10.53 15.59
N GLY A 241 17.47 11.22 14.80
CA GLY A 241 17.90 11.86 13.55
C GLY A 241 18.91 12.97 13.70
N THR A 242 18.87 13.71 14.81
CA THR A 242 19.86 14.76 15.08
C THR A 242 21.29 14.20 15.11
N GLN A 243 21.46 12.99 15.66
CA GLN A 243 22.74 12.30 15.73
C GLN A 243 23.07 11.56 14.42
N ILE A 244 22.13 10.80 13.88
CA ILE A 244 22.35 9.96 12.69
C ILE A 244 22.64 10.83 11.46
N CYS A 245 21.88 11.90 11.26
CA CYS A 245 22.08 12.85 10.16
C CYS A 245 23.19 13.87 10.45
N GLN A 246 23.81 13.84 11.65
CA GLN A 246 24.84 14.79 12.08
C GLN A 246 24.41 16.25 11.91
N LEU A 247 23.16 16.56 12.31
CA LEU A 247 22.61 17.90 12.14
C LEU A 247 23.45 18.93 12.88
N ASN A 248 23.78 20.03 12.21
CA ASN A 248 24.57 21.11 12.81
C ASN A 248 23.85 21.68 14.05
N PRO A 249 24.39 21.50 15.28
CA PRO A 249 23.71 21.91 16.50
C PRO A 249 23.43 23.41 16.56
N LYS A 250 24.30 24.23 15.97
CA LYS A 250 24.11 25.69 15.91
C LYS A 250 22.91 26.07 15.05
N LEU A 251 22.65 25.33 13.97
CA LEU A 251 21.46 25.57 13.13
C LEU A 251 20.19 25.11 13.85
N VAL A 252 20.23 23.97 14.55
CA VAL A 252 19.10 23.48 15.35
C VAL A 252 18.72 24.49 16.43
N GLU A 253 19.69 25.00 17.19
CA GLU A 253 19.46 26.00 18.24
C GLU A 253 18.89 27.31 17.66
N ARG A 254 19.35 27.72 16.47
CA ARG A 254 18.83 28.93 15.79
C ARG A 254 17.38 28.79 15.39
N ILE A 255 17.01 27.67 14.75
CA ILE A 255 15.64 27.35 14.34
C ILE A 255 14.70 27.42 15.56
N GLN A 256 15.11 26.81 16.67
CA GLN A 256 14.36 26.80 17.93
C GLN A 256 14.22 28.21 18.52
N THR A 257 15.31 28.99 18.56
CA THR A 257 15.33 30.35 19.09
C THR A 257 14.42 31.29 18.28
N TYR A 258 14.44 31.18 16.95
CA TYR A 258 13.57 31.98 16.08
C TYR A 258 12.10 31.68 16.35
N SER A 259 11.73 30.40 16.49
CA SER A 259 10.35 30.00 16.81
C SER A 259 9.88 30.57 18.16
N THR A 260 10.74 30.54 19.19
CA THR A 260 10.41 31.13 20.50
C THR A 260 10.22 32.64 20.45
N GLN A 261 11.05 33.35 19.67
CA GLN A 261 10.93 34.79 19.49
C GLN A 261 9.66 35.17 18.70
N ASN A 262 9.33 34.40 17.66
CA ASN A 262 8.16 34.66 16.82
C ASN A 262 6.85 34.36 17.56
N ASN A 263 6.80 33.33 18.41
CA ASN A 263 5.65 33.05 19.29
C ASN A 263 5.37 34.20 20.27
N ASN A 264 6.41 34.87 20.78
CA ASN A 264 6.27 36.02 21.65
C ASN A 264 5.78 37.29 20.93
N GLN A 265 6.02 37.41 19.61
CA GLN A 265 5.54 38.51 18.77
C GLN A 265 4.14 38.25 18.19
N ASN A 266 3.85 37.03 17.76
CA ASN A 266 2.56 36.63 17.19
C ASN A 266 1.42 36.56 18.21
N ASN A 267 1.71 36.40 19.50
CA ASN A 267 0.72 36.63 20.57
C ASN A 267 0.20 38.09 20.62
N LYS A 268 0.78 39.03 19.86
CA LYS A 268 0.27 40.40 19.68
C LYS A 268 -0.41 40.66 18.32
N ALA A 269 -0.28 39.75 17.35
CA ALA A 269 -0.92 39.86 16.06
C ALA A 269 -2.11 38.90 16.01
N ASN A 270 -3.32 39.43 16.22
CA ASN A 270 -4.57 38.72 15.94
C ASN A 270 -4.50 38.08 14.54
N ILE A 271 -4.23 36.78 14.48
CA ILE A 271 -4.60 35.94 13.35
C ILE A 271 -6.11 36.13 13.27
N ARG A 272 -6.56 36.94 12.31
CA ARG A 272 -7.97 37.28 12.11
C ARG A 272 -8.78 35.98 12.15
N ASP A 273 -9.98 36.02 12.73
CA ASP A 273 -10.97 34.94 12.62
C ASP A 273 -11.23 34.65 11.13
N ILE A 274 -10.42 33.76 10.56
CA ILE A 274 -10.54 33.30 9.18
C ILE A 274 -11.51 32.14 9.24
N HIS A 275 -12.71 32.34 8.69
CA HIS A 275 -13.73 31.32 8.62
C HIS A 275 -13.21 30.17 7.75
N LEU A 276 -12.82 29.05 8.38
CA LEU A 276 -12.57 27.80 7.68
C LEU A 276 -13.88 27.35 7.03
N TYR A 277 -13.88 27.01 5.75
CA TYR A 277 -15.05 26.39 5.14
C TYR A 277 -15.24 25.00 5.77
N PRO A 278 -16.35 24.77 6.50
CA PRO A 278 -16.58 23.47 7.10
C PRO A 278 -16.78 22.43 6.00
N ILE A 279 -16.29 21.21 6.25
CA ILE A 279 -16.62 20.07 5.42
C ILE A 279 -17.93 19.50 5.96
N ASP A 280 -19.06 19.86 5.35
CA ASP A 280 -20.40 19.38 5.76
C ASP A 280 -20.51 17.84 5.74
N SER A 281 -19.59 17.15 5.05
CA SER A 281 -19.55 15.69 4.94
C SER A 281 -18.72 14.95 6.00
N ILE A 282 -18.06 15.64 6.96
CA ILE A 282 -17.29 14.96 8.03
C ILE A 282 -18.10 14.82 9.32
N SER A 283 -19.07 15.70 9.56
CA SER A 283 -19.86 15.70 10.80
C SER A 283 -20.95 14.62 10.88
N ALA A 284 -21.23 13.88 9.80
CA ALA A 284 -22.35 12.93 9.74
C ALA A 284 -21.99 11.43 9.80
N THR A 285 -20.70 11.03 9.80
CA THR A 285 -20.31 9.60 9.75
C THR A 285 -19.13 9.24 10.65
N SER A 286 -19.06 9.81 11.85
CA SER A 286 -18.19 9.27 12.92
C SER A 286 -18.72 7.94 13.51
N SER A 287 -19.73 7.31 12.92
CA SER A 287 -20.32 6.05 13.37
C SER A 287 -20.77 5.11 12.24
N SER A 288 -19.90 4.83 11.26
CA SER A 288 -20.03 3.59 10.46
C SER A 288 -18.75 3.30 9.66
N SER A 289 -17.98 2.34 10.18
CA SER A 289 -17.07 1.41 9.47
C SER A 289 -16.73 1.71 8.00
N GLU A 290 -15.60 2.40 7.80
CA GLU A 290 -14.50 2.12 6.85
C GLU A 290 -13.51 3.29 6.99
N SER A 291 -12.23 3.00 7.28
CA SER A 291 -11.16 3.97 7.63
C SER A 291 -11.22 4.60 9.03
N SER A 292 -11.12 3.77 10.07
CA SER A 292 -10.51 4.21 11.32
C SER A 292 -8.97 4.19 11.16
N ASP A 293 -8.45 5.07 10.31
CA ASP A 293 -7.09 5.58 10.46
C ASP A 293 -7.14 6.50 11.69
N ASN A 294 -7.24 5.92 12.90
CA ASN A 294 -6.81 6.64 14.10
C ASN A 294 -5.27 6.66 14.06
N GLU A 295 -4.72 7.46 13.15
CA GLU A 295 -3.32 7.91 13.19
C GLU A 295 -3.23 9.05 14.21
N THR A 296 -3.48 8.74 15.49
CA THR A 296 -3.08 9.59 16.61
C THR A 296 -1.67 9.24 17.11
N ASP A 297 -0.83 8.67 16.24
CA ASP A 297 0.60 8.42 16.46
C ASP A 297 1.46 9.41 15.65
N TYR A 298 1.09 10.69 15.62
CA TYR A 298 2.03 11.74 15.26
C TYR A 298 3.04 11.89 16.42
N GLU A 299 4.01 10.99 16.42
CA GLU A 299 5.16 11.01 17.32
C GLU A 299 5.78 12.42 17.43
N ILE A 300 6.31 12.70 18.62
CA ILE A 300 7.02 13.92 18.95
C ILE A 300 8.22 14.06 18.01
N LEU A 301 8.11 14.96 17.04
CA LEU A 301 9.21 15.34 16.17
C LEU A 301 10.32 15.98 17.04
N SER A 302 11.56 15.51 16.92
CA SER A 302 12.70 16.05 17.71
C SER A 302 12.96 17.53 17.44
N ILE A 303 12.63 18.01 16.23
CA ILE A 303 12.69 19.43 15.83
C ILE A 303 11.29 19.87 15.35
N PRO A 304 10.37 20.22 16.27
CA PRO A 304 8.98 20.57 15.95
C PRO A 304 8.83 21.68 14.90
N GLU A 305 9.79 22.58 14.79
CA GLU A 305 9.79 23.72 13.87
C GLU A 305 9.78 23.29 12.40
N LEU A 306 10.31 22.10 12.10
CA LEU A 306 10.33 21.51 10.75
C LEU A 306 9.02 20.79 10.39
N ARG A 307 8.01 20.78 11.28
CA ARG A 307 6.77 20.02 11.05
C ARG A 307 6.03 20.47 9.80
N PHE A 308 6.08 21.76 9.46
CA PHE A 308 5.50 22.28 8.21
C PHE A 308 6.14 21.66 6.96
N VAL A 309 7.48 21.51 6.94
CA VAL A 309 8.22 20.84 5.86
C VAL A 309 7.86 19.35 5.81
N VAL A 310 7.79 18.69 6.97
CA VAL A 310 7.41 17.27 7.08
C VAL A 310 6.02 17.03 6.49
N TYR A 311 5.05 17.90 6.78
CA TYR A 311 3.71 17.80 6.22
C TYR A 311 3.67 18.04 4.70
N GLU A 312 4.51 18.93 4.17
CA GLU A 312 4.63 19.11 2.72
C GLU A 312 5.15 17.82 2.05
N ILE A 313 6.19 17.19 2.63
CA ILE A 313 6.71 15.89 2.16
C ILE A 313 5.62 14.80 2.21
N ARG A 314 4.74 14.81 3.21
CA ARG A 314 3.61 13.87 3.32
C ARG A 314 2.57 13.99 2.22
N LYS A 315 2.57 15.08 1.44
CA LYS A 315 1.71 15.22 0.26
C LYS A 315 2.18 14.39 -0.94
N LEU A 316 3.46 13.99 -0.99
CA LEU A 316 4.02 13.20 -2.11
C LEU A 316 3.17 11.97 -2.49
N PRO A 317 2.81 11.04 -1.57
CA PRO A 317 2.00 9.87 -1.91
C PRO A 317 0.54 10.20 -2.32
N LEU A 318 0.09 11.45 -2.15
CA LEU A 318 -1.27 11.88 -2.49
C LEU A 318 -1.36 12.45 -3.91
N MET A 319 -0.23 12.76 -4.52
CA MET A 319 -0.16 13.24 -5.90
C MET A 319 -0.32 12.08 -6.88
N THR A 320 -0.99 12.34 -8.00
CA THR A 320 -1.21 11.31 -9.03
C THR A 320 -0.15 11.33 -10.12
N SER A 321 0.54 12.45 -10.34
CA SER A 321 1.48 12.62 -11.44
C SER A 321 2.93 12.79 -10.96
N PRO A 322 3.94 12.35 -11.74
CA PRO A 322 5.34 12.52 -11.36
C PRO A 322 5.75 14.01 -11.33
N THR A 323 5.21 14.85 -12.22
CA THR A 323 5.49 16.29 -12.19
C THR A 323 4.92 16.96 -10.93
N THR A 324 3.68 16.64 -10.54
CA THR A 324 3.07 17.21 -9.32
C THR A 324 3.77 16.74 -8.05
N MET A 325 4.26 15.49 -8.01
CA MET A 325 5.16 15.05 -6.94
C MET A 325 6.45 15.88 -6.89
N THR A 326 7.05 16.19 -8.04
CA THR A 326 8.29 16.97 -8.08
C THR A 326 8.07 18.44 -7.69
N ILE A 327 6.89 18.99 -7.96
CA ILE A 327 6.48 20.31 -7.46
C ILE A 327 6.37 20.31 -5.93
N VAL A 328 5.68 19.32 -5.34
CA VAL A 328 5.60 19.15 -3.88
C VAL A 328 6.99 19.01 -3.26
N LEU A 329 7.87 18.22 -3.89
CA LEU A 329 9.25 18.07 -3.47
C LEU A 329 10.02 19.41 -3.52
N SER A 330 9.84 20.19 -4.58
CA SER A 330 10.45 21.52 -4.73
C SER A 330 9.98 22.47 -3.64
N ASN A 331 8.68 22.49 -3.35
CA ASN A 331 8.11 23.28 -2.25
C ASN A 331 8.71 22.88 -0.90
N ALA A 332 8.79 21.57 -0.61
CA ALA A 332 9.35 21.07 0.64
C ALA A 332 10.81 21.50 0.83
N ILE A 333 11.65 21.38 -0.21
CA ILE A 333 13.05 21.80 -0.17
C ILE A 333 13.16 23.32 -0.01
N GLU A 334 12.32 24.10 -0.70
CA GLU A 334 12.31 25.56 -0.57
C GLU A 334 11.89 26.00 0.84
N TYR A 335 10.85 25.39 1.41
CA TYR A 335 10.46 25.65 2.79
C TYR A 335 11.56 25.28 3.78
N LEU A 336 12.25 24.17 3.54
CA LEU A 336 13.39 23.77 4.36
C LEU A 336 14.52 24.81 4.28
N GLN A 337 14.90 25.25 3.07
CA GLN A 337 15.91 26.28 2.90
C GLN A 337 15.52 27.58 3.59
N LYS A 338 14.25 28.00 3.52
CA LYS A 338 13.72 29.15 4.26
C LYS A 338 13.79 28.97 5.77
N CYS A 339 13.49 27.76 6.28
CA CYS A 339 13.61 27.44 7.71
C CYS A 339 15.06 27.55 8.18
N LEU A 340 16.00 27.11 7.35
CA LEU A 340 17.41 27.10 7.69
C LEU A 340 18.02 28.52 7.60
N THR A 341 17.57 29.36 6.65
CA THR A 341 18.15 30.68 6.33
C THR A 341 17.45 31.87 7.02
N THR A 342 16.71 31.65 8.11
CA THR A 342 15.88 32.70 8.75
C THR A 342 16.61 33.94 9.25
N ASP A 343 17.93 33.88 9.41
CA ASP A 343 18.80 35.00 9.80
C ASP A 343 19.49 35.69 8.62
N GLY A 344 19.19 35.29 7.38
CA GLY A 344 19.80 35.80 6.15
C GLY A 344 21.16 35.18 5.82
N ASN A 345 21.64 34.20 6.59
CA ASN A 345 22.88 33.50 6.29
C ASN A 345 22.70 32.49 5.15
N LEU A 346 23.70 32.42 4.27
CA LEU A 346 23.76 31.40 3.23
C LEU A 346 24.08 30.03 3.86
N ILE A 347 23.39 29.00 3.37
CA ILE A 347 23.52 27.63 3.85
C ILE A 347 23.97 26.74 2.70
N GLY A 348 24.90 25.85 2.99
CA GLY A 348 25.47 24.95 2.01
C GLY A 348 24.49 23.84 1.61
N ALA A 349 24.85 23.14 0.53
CA ALA A 349 24.12 21.98 0.06
C ALA A 349 24.21 20.82 1.08
N ASP A 350 25.33 20.68 1.79
CA ASP A 350 25.55 19.61 2.77
C ASP A 350 24.61 19.73 3.97
N GLU A 351 24.46 20.93 4.55
CA GLU A 351 23.52 21.16 5.63
C GLU A 351 22.07 20.96 5.17
N THR A 352 21.73 21.49 3.99
CA THR A 352 20.38 21.30 3.42
C THR A 352 20.07 19.80 3.26
N PHE A 353 21.03 19.02 2.75
CA PHE A 353 20.89 17.58 2.57
C PHE A 353 20.66 16.84 3.88
N GLN A 354 21.46 17.11 4.91
CA GLN A 354 21.32 16.48 6.24
C GLN A 354 19.93 16.71 6.84
N PHE A 355 19.47 17.96 6.82
CA PHE A 355 18.15 18.32 7.32
C PHE A 355 17.01 17.76 6.44
N PHE A 356 17.23 17.64 5.13
CA PHE A 356 16.26 17.05 4.22
C PHE A 356 16.09 15.55 4.48
N VAL A 357 17.18 14.80 4.69
CA VAL A 357 17.11 13.38 5.08
C VAL A 357 16.33 13.19 6.38
N TYR A 358 16.56 14.07 7.36
CA TYR A 358 15.82 14.06 8.63
C TYR A 358 14.32 14.30 8.42
N ALA A 359 13.95 15.35 7.67
CA ALA A 359 12.56 15.67 7.40
C ALA A 359 11.85 14.58 6.58
N LEU A 360 12.53 14.01 5.58
CA LEU A 360 12.05 12.91 4.75
C LEU A 360 11.77 11.65 5.57
N SER A 361 12.69 11.31 6.48
CA SER A 361 12.53 10.15 7.37
C SER A 361 11.38 10.37 8.37
N SER A 362 11.28 11.58 8.91
CA SER A 362 10.22 12.00 9.83
C SER A 362 8.83 12.11 9.18
N ALA A 363 8.79 12.25 7.85
CA ALA A 363 7.55 12.19 7.09
C ALA A 363 6.93 10.78 7.08
N LYS A 364 7.71 9.74 7.39
CA LYS A 364 7.26 8.33 7.51
C LYS A 364 6.55 7.84 6.25
N LEU A 365 7.10 8.15 5.09
CA LEU A 365 6.55 7.70 3.81
C LEU A 365 6.76 6.19 3.62
N HIS A 366 5.72 5.39 3.88
CA HIS A 366 5.78 3.92 3.79
C HIS A 366 6.20 3.36 2.43
N CYS A 367 6.08 4.13 1.34
CA CYS A 367 6.40 3.69 -0.01
C CYS A 367 7.44 4.58 -0.71
N LEU A 368 8.35 5.19 0.07
CA LEU A 368 9.38 6.10 -0.46
C LEU A 368 10.16 5.54 -1.66
N PRO A 369 10.68 4.29 -1.65
CA PRO A 369 11.34 3.71 -2.83
C PRO A 369 10.44 3.68 -4.07
N ASN A 370 9.18 3.28 -3.93
CA ASN A 370 8.24 3.26 -5.03
C ASN A 370 7.93 4.66 -5.56
N ILE A 371 7.80 5.67 -4.68
CA ILE A 371 7.60 7.07 -5.08
C ILE A 371 8.76 7.54 -5.96
N ILE A 372 10.01 7.25 -5.53
CA ILE A 372 11.20 7.61 -6.31
C ILE A 372 11.24 6.88 -7.64
N ASN A 373 10.95 5.57 -7.67
CA ASN A 373 10.89 4.80 -8.91
C ASN A 373 9.79 5.32 -9.85
N PHE A 374 8.65 5.75 -9.31
CA PHE A 374 7.57 6.32 -10.09
C PHE A 374 7.93 7.69 -10.68
N ILE A 375 8.49 8.60 -9.88
CA ILE A 375 8.95 9.89 -10.40
C ILE A 375 10.00 9.66 -11.49
N THR A 376 11.01 8.86 -11.20
CA THR A 376 12.16 8.70 -12.09
C THR A 376 11.87 7.87 -13.35
N GLY A 377 10.89 6.96 -13.29
CA GLY A 377 10.50 6.14 -14.43
C GLY A 377 9.48 6.78 -15.37
N TYR A 378 8.82 7.86 -14.93
CA TYR A 378 7.70 8.46 -15.66
C TYR A 378 7.75 9.99 -15.79
N ILE A 379 8.72 10.68 -15.18
CA ILE A 379 8.95 12.10 -15.45
C ILE A 379 9.38 12.29 -16.91
N ASP A 380 8.96 13.39 -17.51
CA ASP A 380 9.35 13.73 -18.87
C ASP A 380 10.84 14.09 -18.97
N ASP A 381 11.48 13.65 -20.04
CA ASP A 381 12.91 13.84 -20.29
C ASP A 381 13.25 15.34 -20.40
N ASP A 382 12.33 16.18 -20.89
CA ASP A 382 12.54 17.63 -21.05
C ASP A 382 12.65 18.35 -19.70
N LEU A 383 12.13 17.75 -18.61
CA LEU A 383 12.26 18.30 -17.26
C LEU A 383 13.62 17.99 -16.62
N SER A 384 14.46 17.18 -17.27
CA SER A 384 15.77 16.77 -16.75
C SER A 384 16.81 17.90 -16.68
N GLU A 385 16.61 19.01 -17.39
CA GLU A 385 17.50 20.17 -17.37
C GLU A 385 17.05 21.26 -16.36
N THR A 386 15.93 21.03 -15.66
CA THR A 386 15.34 22.00 -14.72
C THR A 386 15.76 21.75 -13.27
N LYS A 387 15.34 22.62 -12.33
CA LYS A 387 15.54 22.40 -10.88
C LYS A 387 14.93 21.08 -10.40
N PHE A 388 13.92 20.56 -11.09
CA PHE A 388 13.31 19.28 -10.77
C PHE A 388 14.31 18.12 -10.80
N ALA A 389 15.22 18.09 -11.76
CA ALA A 389 16.25 17.05 -11.82
C ALA A 389 17.18 17.08 -10.61
N TYR A 390 17.59 18.28 -10.18
CA TYR A 390 18.38 18.47 -8.98
C TYR A 390 17.65 17.97 -7.73
N ASN A 391 16.37 18.33 -7.57
CA ASN A 391 15.55 17.88 -6.44
C ASN A 391 15.36 16.34 -6.43
N ILE A 392 15.15 15.73 -7.61
CA ILE A 392 15.05 14.27 -7.75
C ILE A 392 16.35 13.58 -7.35
N GLU A 393 17.50 14.14 -7.74
CA GLU A 393 18.80 13.60 -7.37
C GLU A 393 19.09 13.75 -5.87
N GLN A 394 18.68 14.86 -5.25
CA GLN A 394 18.69 14.98 -3.80
C GLN A 394 17.83 13.89 -3.14
N LEU A 395 16.62 13.66 -3.63
CA LEU A 395 15.72 12.63 -3.11
C LEU A 395 16.31 11.21 -3.25
N ARG A 396 16.95 10.90 -4.37
CA ARG A 396 17.68 9.63 -4.59
C ARG A 396 18.86 9.50 -3.64
N SER A 397 19.68 10.53 -3.53
CA SER A 397 20.83 10.56 -2.62
C SER A 397 20.39 10.38 -1.16
N SER A 398 19.26 10.95 -0.77
CA SER A 398 18.68 10.74 0.56
C SER A 398 18.24 9.30 0.77
N LEU A 399 17.60 8.67 -0.22
CA LEU A 399 17.27 7.24 -0.14
C LEU A 399 18.52 6.37 -0.02
N ASP A 400 19.59 6.69 -0.75
CA ASP A 400 20.86 5.97 -0.67
C ASP A 400 21.51 6.12 0.72
N PHE A 401 21.48 7.32 1.29
CA PHE A 401 21.91 7.54 2.67
C PHE A 401 21.10 6.70 3.66
N ILE A 402 19.77 6.69 3.53
CA ILE A 402 18.87 5.89 4.37
C ILE A 402 19.22 4.40 4.22
N ASN A 403 19.41 3.91 3.00
CA ASN A 403 19.74 2.51 2.74
C ASN A 403 21.07 2.06 3.38
N ARG A 404 22.04 2.97 3.49
CA ARG A 404 23.34 2.69 4.13
C ARG A 404 23.25 2.62 5.65
N GLN A 405 22.17 3.14 6.27
CA GLN A 405 21.98 3.02 7.71
C GLN A 405 21.72 1.56 8.10
N SER A 406 22.42 1.11 9.13
CA SER A 406 22.14 -0.17 9.76
C SER A 406 20.91 -0.04 10.66
N LEU A 407 20.04 -1.04 10.62
CA LEU A 407 18.95 -1.14 11.59
C LEU A 407 19.55 -1.73 12.88
N PRO A 408 19.55 -1.03 14.03
CA PRO A 408 19.83 -1.63 15.32
C PRO A 408 18.79 -2.72 15.60
N THR A 409 19.12 -3.95 15.25
CA THR A 409 18.27 -5.11 15.53
C THR A 409 18.40 -5.46 17.00
N ARG A 410 17.27 -5.44 17.71
CA ARG A 410 17.19 -6.16 18.99
C ARG A 410 17.49 -7.64 18.72
N PRO A 411 18.11 -8.37 19.68
CA PRO A 411 18.50 -9.77 19.50
C PRO A 411 17.28 -10.72 19.59
N TYR A 412 16.18 -10.33 18.96
CA TYR A 412 14.92 -11.06 18.96
C TYR A 412 14.63 -11.57 17.56
N ILE A 413 14.13 -12.79 17.50
CA ILE A 413 13.51 -13.35 16.30
C ILE A 413 12.00 -13.24 16.50
N ILE A 414 11.29 -12.72 15.49
CA ILE A 414 9.84 -12.61 15.49
C ILE A 414 9.27 -13.79 14.70
N LEU A 415 8.42 -14.59 15.33
CA LEU A 415 7.80 -15.80 14.75
C LEU A 415 6.28 -15.75 14.92
N PRO A 416 5.49 -16.34 14.00
CA PRO A 416 4.02 -16.22 14.00
C PRO A 416 3.30 -17.12 15.00
N PHE A 417 4.01 -17.89 15.82
CA PHE A 417 3.44 -18.86 16.76
C PHE A 417 3.97 -18.59 18.17
N SER A 418 3.16 -18.83 19.20
CA SER A 418 3.59 -18.59 20.60
C SER A 418 4.26 -19.80 21.25
N LYS A 419 4.10 -21.00 20.68
CA LYS A 419 4.66 -22.25 21.18
C LYS A 419 5.69 -22.79 20.18
N PRO A 420 6.98 -22.88 20.55
CA PRO A 420 7.98 -23.44 19.66
C PRO A 420 7.70 -24.92 19.37
N PRO A 421 8.07 -25.43 18.18
CA PRO A 421 8.03 -26.86 17.88
C PRO A 421 8.81 -27.67 18.92
N PRO A 422 8.45 -28.96 19.14
CA PRO A 422 9.12 -29.82 20.12
C PRO A 422 10.64 -29.80 19.99
N ASP A 423 11.15 -29.86 18.76
CA ASP A 423 12.58 -29.92 18.46
C ASP A 423 13.33 -28.62 18.77
N LEU A 424 12.62 -27.49 18.87
CA LEU A 424 13.19 -26.16 19.17
C LEU A 424 12.82 -25.64 20.56
N LYS A 425 12.09 -26.42 21.37
CA LYS A 425 11.51 -25.95 22.63
C LYS A 425 12.55 -25.39 23.60
N ASP A 426 13.73 -26.00 23.65
CA ASP A 426 14.83 -25.57 24.52
C ASP A 426 15.78 -24.56 23.85
N SER A 427 15.63 -24.37 22.53
CA SER A 427 16.45 -23.46 21.72
C SER A 427 15.83 -22.08 21.54
N LEU A 428 14.49 -22.02 21.46
CA LEU A 428 13.71 -20.80 21.28
C LEU A 428 13.03 -20.39 22.59
N ILE A 429 13.64 -19.44 23.29
CA ILE A 429 13.12 -18.94 24.56
C ILE A 429 12.19 -17.76 24.27
N ARG A 430 10.88 -17.95 24.49
CA ARG A 430 9.89 -16.89 24.29
C ARG A 430 10.11 -15.75 25.29
N VAL A 431 10.16 -14.52 24.79
CA VAL A 431 10.13 -13.31 25.62
C VAL A 431 8.72 -13.14 26.18
N LYS A 432 8.60 -12.91 27.49
CA LYS A 432 7.30 -12.66 28.16
C LYS A 432 6.82 -11.23 27.89
N SER A 433 6.64 -10.89 26.62
CA SER A 433 6.06 -9.64 26.15
C SER A 433 4.71 -9.91 25.46
N ASP A 434 3.93 -8.84 25.32
CA ASP A 434 2.72 -8.86 24.52
C ASP A 434 3.05 -9.18 23.05
N PRO A 435 2.13 -9.84 22.32
CA PRO A 435 2.30 -10.08 20.90
C PRO A 435 2.47 -8.77 20.12
N ILE A 436 3.33 -8.82 19.10
CA ILE A 436 3.54 -7.72 18.16
C ILE A 436 2.52 -7.87 17.02
N TYR A 437 1.84 -6.78 16.68
CA TYR A 437 0.95 -6.73 15.52
C TYR A 437 1.70 -6.15 14.33
N LEU A 438 2.04 -7.00 13.37
CA LEU A 438 2.74 -6.64 12.15
C LEU A 438 1.73 -6.30 11.05
N LYS A 439 1.68 -5.04 10.61
CA LYS A 439 0.82 -4.59 9.51
C LYS A 439 1.47 -4.90 8.15
N GLY A 440 0.68 -5.32 7.16
CA GLY A 440 1.17 -5.70 5.83
C GLY A 440 1.75 -7.09 5.73
N PHE A 441 1.55 -7.91 6.75
CA PHE A 441 2.03 -9.28 6.78
C PHE A 441 0.87 -10.26 6.76
N ASN A 442 1.09 -11.34 6.01
CA ASN A 442 0.26 -12.52 6.01
C ASN A 442 1.05 -13.65 6.68
N VAL A 443 0.34 -14.54 7.37
CA VAL A 443 0.93 -15.74 7.95
C VAL A 443 0.62 -16.91 7.03
N TYR A 444 1.65 -17.71 6.72
CA TYR A 444 1.52 -18.94 5.96
C TYR A 444 2.04 -20.10 6.79
N ALA A 445 1.25 -21.17 6.87
CA ALA A 445 1.60 -22.38 7.61
C ALA A 445 1.91 -23.53 6.64
N PHE A 446 2.81 -24.42 7.05
CA PHE A 446 3.02 -25.67 6.33
C PHE A 446 1.82 -26.61 6.53
N PRO A 447 1.45 -27.38 5.49
CA PRO A 447 0.47 -28.43 5.66
C PRO A 447 1.02 -29.56 6.56
N LEU A 448 0.16 -30.16 7.38
CA LEU A 448 0.54 -31.07 8.46
C LEU A 448 1.06 -32.44 8.01
N TRP A 449 0.78 -32.87 6.78
CA TRP A 449 1.37 -34.12 6.23
C TRP A 449 2.80 -33.95 5.72
N ARG A 450 3.32 -32.73 5.63
CA ARG A 450 4.71 -32.50 5.26
C ARG A 450 5.57 -32.45 6.51
N ASN A 451 6.17 -33.60 6.85
CA ASN A 451 7.24 -33.66 7.84
C ASN A 451 8.57 -33.81 7.11
N ASP A 452 9.04 -32.73 6.47
CA ASP A 452 10.45 -32.66 6.08
C ASP A 452 11.20 -32.13 7.31
N PRO A 453 12.21 -32.85 7.84
CA PRO A 453 13.05 -32.35 8.92
C PRO A 453 13.75 -31.02 8.61
N LYS A 454 13.71 -30.55 7.35
CA LYS A 454 14.14 -29.21 6.93
C LYS A 454 13.14 -28.08 7.27
N PHE A 455 11.88 -28.39 7.60
CA PHE A 455 10.88 -27.39 7.97
C PHE A 455 10.99 -27.05 9.46
N LEU A 456 11.96 -26.20 9.77
CA LEU A 456 12.29 -25.80 11.14
C LEU A 456 11.13 -25.07 11.85
N PHE A 457 10.24 -24.42 11.10
CA PHE A 457 9.15 -23.59 11.61
C PHE A 457 7.79 -24.00 11.03
N PRO A 458 6.72 -24.09 11.84
CA PRO A 458 5.39 -24.53 11.39
C PRO A 458 4.67 -23.46 10.56
N ALA A 459 5.00 -22.18 10.78
CA ALA A 459 4.47 -21.06 10.05
C ALA A 459 5.51 -19.93 9.95
N LEU A 460 5.40 -19.13 8.90
CA LEU A 460 6.32 -18.04 8.57
C LEU A 460 5.54 -16.84 8.02
N PHE A 461 6.20 -15.68 7.99
CA PHE A 461 5.61 -14.43 7.53
C PHE A 461 5.84 -14.20 6.03
N HIS A 462 4.86 -13.55 5.39
CA HIS A 462 4.98 -13.03 4.04
C HIS A 462 4.47 -11.60 4.01
N TYR A 463 5.36 -10.65 3.78
CA TYR A 463 5.00 -9.25 3.57
C TYR A 463 4.29 -9.06 2.23
N THR A 464 3.05 -8.58 2.29
CA THR A 464 2.20 -8.25 1.14
C THR A 464 2.06 -6.74 0.92
N GLY A 465 2.37 -5.93 1.94
CA GLY A 465 2.15 -4.47 1.93
C GLY A 465 0.67 -4.05 1.97
N CYS A 466 -0.25 -4.99 2.18
CA CYS A 466 -1.68 -4.70 2.34
C CYS A 466 -2.04 -4.30 3.78
N GLN A 467 -3.30 -3.96 4.08
CA GLN A 467 -3.70 -3.57 5.45
C GLN A 467 -3.90 -4.76 6.42
N GLU A 468 -3.55 -5.97 5.97
CA GLU A 468 -3.67 -7.18 6.79
C GLU A 468 -2.74 -7.12 8.00
N LYS A 469 -3.16 -7.72 9.09
CA LYS A 469 -2.40 -7.78 10.34
C LYS A 469 -1.99 -9.21 10.60
N ALA A 470 -0.73 -9.42 10.93
CA ALA A 470 -0.23 -10.67 11.44
C ALA A 470 0.18 -10.52 12.91
N VAL A 471 0.00 -11.59 13.67
CA VAL A 471 0.44 -11.68 15.06
C VAL A 471 1.83 -12.31 15.10
N GLY A 472 2.76 -11.68 15.81
CA GLY A 472 4.12 -12.16 15.99
C GLY A 472 4.56 -12.18 17.45
N TYR A 473 5.44 -13.11 17.78
CA TYR A 473 5.97 -13.32 19.12
C TYR A 473 7.49 -13.24 19.09
N GLN A 474 8.07 -12.62 20.12
CA GLN A 474 9.51 -12.43 20.24
C GLN A 474 10.18 -13.64 20.92
N TYR A 475 11.29 -14.07 20.35
CA TYR A 475 12.13 -15.16 20.84
C TYR A 475 13.58 -14.73 20.95
N VAL A 476 14.28 -15.25 21.96
CA VAL A 476 15.73 -15.22 22.10
C VAL A 476 16.27 -16.62 21.83
N LEU A 477 17.38 -16.69 21.08
CA LEU A 477 18.10 -17.95 20.89
C LEU A 477 18.92 -18.29 22.14
N ALA A 478 18.87 -19.55 22.57
CA ALA A 478 19.76 -20.05 23.60
C ALA A 478 21.24 -19.86 23.20
N SER A 479 22.10 -19.53 24.17
CA SER A 479 23.49 -19.05 23.95
C SER A 479 24.41 -20.01 23.18
N ASN A 480 24.01 -21.28 23.03
CA ASN A 480 24.74 -22.37 22.40
C ASN A 480 24.11 -22.83 21.07
N VAL A 481 23.06 -22.16 20.58
CA VAL A 481 22.34 -22.56 19.38
C VAL A 481 22.55 -21.54 18.25
N GLN A 482 23.12 -21.99 17.13
CA GLN A 482 23.06 -21.25 15.87
C GLN A 482 21.94 -21.84 15.02
N LEU A 483 20.99 -21.00 14.62
CA LEU A 483 20.04 -21.36 13.57
C LEU A 483 20.80 -21.41 12.25
N ASP A 484 20.88 -22.61 11.65
CA ASP A 484 21.42 -22.75 10.31
C ASP A 484 20.36 -22.33 9.27
N TYR A 485 20.35 -21.04 8.93
CA TYR A 485 19.46 -20.48 7.93
C TYR A 485 19.67 -21.08 6.52
N SER A 486 20.78 -21.80 6.27
CA SER A 486 20.99 -22.49 4.98
C SER A 486 19.98 -23.62 4.75
N THR A 487 19.37 -24.13 5.81
CA THR A 487 18.29 -25.15 5.77
C THR A 487 16.93 -24.57 5.35
N LEU A 488 16.76 -23.24 5.34
CA LEU A 488 15.57 -22.53 4.89
C LEU A 488 15.85 -21.82 3.54
N PRO A 489 16.11 -22.55 2.45
CA PRO A 489 16.42 -21.95 1.17
C PRO A 489 15.25 -21.06 0.73
N LYS A 490 15.55 -19.80 0.37
CA LYS A 490 14.59 -18.78 -0.10
C LYS A 490 13.76 -18.07 0.98
N CYS A 491 14.19 -18.13 2.24
CA CYS A 491 13.76 -17.17 3.26
C CYS A 491 14.81 -16.06 3.39
N GLU A 492 14.38 -14.80 3.43
CA GLU A 492 15.25 -13.65 3.70
C GLU A 492 15.08 -13.20 5.15
N ALA A 493 16.18 -13.05 5.89
CA ALA A 493 16.13 -12.51 7.25
C ALA A 493 16.06 -10.98 7.19
N ILE A 494 14.95 -10.42 7.64
CA ILE A 494 14.68 -8.99 7.52
C ILE A 494 14.71 -8.33 8.89
N PRO A 495 15.69 -7.45 9.13
CA PRO A 495 15.80 -6.71 10.37
C PRO A 495 14.70 -5.66 10.51
N THR A 496 14.18 -5.48 11.72
CA THR A 496 13.19 -4.44 12.10
C THR A 496 13.55 -3.84 13.46
N THR A 497 12.89 -2.74 13.81
CA THR A 497 12.96 -2.09 15.13
C THR A 497 12.61 -3.05 16.29
N ASN A 498 11.75 -4.04 16.04
CA ASN A 498 11.26 -4.97 17.05
C ASN A 498 12.01 -6.32 17.10
N GLY A 499 12.90 -6.57 16.14
CA GLY A 499 13.60 -7.85 15.96
C GLY A 499 13.71 -8.24 14.49
N THR A 500 14.17 -9.45 14.21
CA THR A 500 14.31 -9.97 12.85
C THR A 500 13.20 -10.97 12.56
N PHE A 501 12.54 -10.85 11.40
CA PHE A 501 11.62 -11.89 10.92
C PHE A 501 12.18 -12.58 9.67
N LEU A 502 11.59 -13.71 9.33
CA LEU A 502 11.94 -14.48 8.13
C LEU A 502 10.87 -14.28 7.06
N GLN A 503 11.24 -13.60 5.99
CA GLN A 503 10.36 -13.31 4.85
C GLN A 503 10.30 -14.50 3.90
N LEU A 504 9.08 -14.97 3.67
CA LEU A 504 8.79 -15.95 2.64
C LEU A 504 8.72 -15.33 1.26
N SER A 505 9.33 -15.99 0.27
CA SER A 505 9.07 -15.71 -1.15
C SER A 505 7.81 -16.43 -1.63
N GLU A 506 7.10 -15.83 -2.60
CA GLU A 506 5.91 -16.46 -3.21
C GLU A 506 6.23 -17.81 -3.84
N SER A 507 7.43 -17.93 -4.45
CA SER A 507 7.91 -19.19 -5.01
C SER A 507 8.03 -20.31 -3.97
N TYR A 508 8.38 -19.95 -2.72
CA TYR A 508 8.52 -20.90 -1.63
C TYR A 508 7.14 -21.32 -1.08
N ILE A 509 6.21 -20.38 -0.96
CA ILE A 509 4.80 -20.64 -0.61
C ILE A 509 4.20 -21.66 -1.59
N GLN A 510 4.37 -21.42 -2.89
CA GLN A 510 3.84 -22.28 -3.94
C GLN A 510 4.52 -23.66 -3.97
N ALA A 511 5.86 -23.72 -3.88
CA ALA A 511 6.60 -24.98 -3.88
C ALA A 511 6.23 -25.90 -2.69
N ASN A 512 5.85 -25.29 -1.56
CA ASN A 512 5.53 -26.02 -0.34
C ASN A 512 4.03 -26.16 -0.05
N SER A 513 3.16 -25.63 -0.92
CA SER A 513 1.70 -25.61 -0.71
C SER A 513 1.30 -25.08 0.65
N MET A 514 1.97 -24.00 1.07
CA MET A 514 1.67 -23.41 2.36
C MET A 514 0.25 -22.83 2.33
N ILE A 515 -0.44 -22.97 3.46
CA ILE A 515 -1.83 -22.54 3.64
C ILE A 515 -1.79 -21.16 4.28
N ARG A 516 -2.48 -20.20 3.67
CA ARG A 516 -2.63 -18.87 4.23
C ARG A 516 -3.54 -18.91 5.46
N ILE A 517 -3.10 -18.29 6.54
CA ILE A 517 -3.90 -18.12 7.76
C ILE A 517 -4.67 -16.80 7.64
N ASP A 518 -5.99 -16.90 7.46
CA ASP A 518 -6.86 -15.73 7.45
C ASP A 518 -7.02 -15.17 8.88
N GLY A 519 -6.91 -13.85 9.01
CA GLY A 519 -6.84 -13.17 10.31
C GLY A 519 -5.43 -13.04 10.90
N GLY A 520 -4.45 -13.75 10.34
CA GLY A 520 -3.03 -13.57 10.66
C GLY A 520 -2.59 -14.04 12.05
N ASP A 521 -3.44 -14.75 12.78
CA ASP A 521 -3.14 -15.39 14.07
C ASP A 521 -3.06 -16.90 13.87
N TYR A 522 -1.83 -17.44 13.89
CA TYR A 522 -1.59 -18.87 13.71
C TYR A 522 -2.18 -19.71 14.85
N ASP A 523 -2.06 -19.24 16.09
CA ASP A 523 -2.47 -20.01 17.26
C ASP A 523 -4.00 -20.12 17.34
N ALA A 524 -4.71 -19.06 16.95
CA ALA A 524 -6.17 -19.08 16.86
C ALA A 524 -6.70 -19.94 15.70
N ALA A 525 -5.92 -20.10 14.63
CA ALA A 525 -6.34 -20.78 13.41
C ALA A 525 -5.92 -22.26 13.32
N GLN A 526 -5.38 -22.85 14.39
CA GLN A 526 -4.85 -24.22 14.36
C GLN A 526 -5.90 -25.26 13.93
N ASP A 527 -7.12 -25.17 14.46
CA ASP A 527 -8.21 -26.10 14.11
C ASP A 527 -8.58 -26.00 12.62
N ASP A 528 -8.75 -24.78 12.10
CA ASP A 528 -9.06 -24.58 10.68
C ASP A 528 -7.91 -25.03 9.78
N LEU A 529 -6.66 -24.80 10.21
CA LEU A 529 -5.48 -25.28 9.50
C LEU A 529 -5.46 -26.81 9.42
N GLU A 530 -5.68 -27.53 10.52
CA GLU A 530 -5.73 -29.00 10.53
C GLU A 530 -6.72 -29.56 9.51
N ILE A 531 -7.90 -28.95 9.46
CA ILE A 531 -9.02 -29.36 8.62
C ILE A 531 -8.77 -29.02 7.15
N VAL A 532 -8.41 -27.76 6.85
CA VAL A 532 -8.11 -27.32 5.48
C VAL A 532 -6.92 -28.08 4.93
N SER A 533 -5.90 -28.28 5.75
CA SER A 533 -4.80 -29.16 5.43
C SER A 533 -5.41 -30.50 5.00
N SER A 534 -6.05 -31.25 5.90
CA SER A 534 -6.51 -32.62 5.59
C SER A 534 -7.34 -32.69 4.30
N MET A 535 -8.18 -31.67 4.06
CA MET A 535 -8.97 -31.55 2.83
C MET A 535 -8.12 -31.37 1.57
N VAL A 536 -7.08 -30.52 1.58
CA VAL A 536 -6.21 -30.32 0.42
C VAL A 536 -5.56 -31.63 -0.02
N LEU A 537 -5.14 -32.47 0.92
CA LEU A 537 -4.57 -33.79 0.62
C LEU A 537 -5.61 -34.74 0.03
N MET A 538 -6.82 -34.74 0.60
CA MET A 538 -7.96 -35.53 0.14
C MET A 538 -8.55 -35.06 -1.21
N CYS A 539 -8.25 -33.83 -1.64
CA CYS A 539 -8.68 -33.25 -2.92
C CYS A 539 -7.70 -33.56 -4.07
N GLN A 540 -6.56 -34.23 -3.84
CA GLN A 540 -5.56 -34.52 -4.89
C GLN A 540 -6.05 -35.61 -5.87
N LEU A 541 -6.94 -35.24 -6.78
CA LEU A 541 -7.27 -36.02 -7.97
C LEU A 541 -6.58 -35.44 -9.21
N THR A 542 -5.71 -36.27 -9.80
CA THR A 542 -5.32 -36.32 -11.21
C THR A 542 -4.63 -35.08 -11.82
N ASN A 543 -3.31 -34.97 -11.68
CA ASN A 543 -2.44 -34.88 -12.86
C ASN A 543 -0.99 -35.27 -12.55
N THR A 544 -0.53 -36.27 -13.28
CA THR A 544 0.80 -36.85 -13.22
C THR A 544 1.80 -36.02 -14.03
N SER A 545 2.41 -35.02 -13.41
CA SER A 545 3.74 -34.51 -13.82
C SER A 545 4.35 -33.66 -12.70
N PHE A 546 5.65 -33.83 -12.48
CA PHE A 546 6.43 -33.48 -11.30
C PHE A 546 6.42 -32.00 -10.85
N ASN A 547 6.61 -31.82 -9.54
CA ASN A 547 7.18 -30.67 -8.80
C ASN A 547 6.34 -29.41 -8.50
N THR A 548 5.05 -29.36 -8.80
CA THR A 548 4.17 -28.31 -8.25
C THR A 548 2.88 -28.90 -7.74
N PHE A 549 2.72 -28.92 -6.42
CA PHE A 549 1.48 -29.29 -5.77
C PHE A 549 0.41 -28.24 -6.10
N SER A 550 -0.44 -28.57 -7.05
CA SER A 550 -1.59 -27.78 -7.44
C SER A 550 -2.83 -28.57 -7.08
N SER A 551 -3.62 -28.09 -6.12
CA SER A 551 -4.97 -28.60 -5.89
C SER A 551 -5.88 -28.06 -7.00
N TYR A 552 -6.86 -28.85 -7.43
CA TYR A 552 -7.81 -28.45 -8.48
C TYR A 552 -9.23 -28.45 -7.93
N ASP A 553 -10.07 -27.52 -8.40
CA ASP A 553 -11.51 -27.60 -8.15
C ASP A 553 -12.14 -28.73 -8.98
N SER A 554 -13.45 -28.99 -8.78
CA SER A 554 -14.21 -29.99 -9.54
C SER A 554 -14.28 -29.71 -11.05
N ASN A 555 -13.86 -28.52 -11.50
CA ASN A 555 -13.83 -28.09 -12.90
C ASN A 555 -12.41 -28.14 -13.51
N GLY A 556 -11.40 -28.58 -12.77
CA GLY A 556 -10.02 -28.65 -13.24
C GLY A 556 -9.25 -27.32 -13.19
N ASN A 557 -9.75 -26.31 -12.48
CA ASN A 557 -9.01 -25.06 -12.26
C ASN A 557 -8.05 -25.20 -11.09
N THR A 558 -6.84 -24.64 -11.25
CA THR A 558 -5.84 -24.60 -10.17
C THR A 558 -6.36 -23.75 -9.01
N LEU A 559 -6.53 -24.35 -7.83
CA LEU A 559 -6.74 -23.65 -6.56
C LEU A 559 -5.43 -22.92 -6.19
N LYS A 560 -5.23 -21.73 -6.76
CA LYS A 560 -4.17 -20.80 -6.34
C LYS A 560 -4.63 -20.07 -5.06
N GLY A 561 -3.77 -20.04 -4.05
CA GLY A 561 -4.01 -19.26 -2.82
C GLY A 561 -4.93 -19.95 -1.82
N ILE A 562 -4.62 -21.19 -1.43
CA ILE A 562 -5.37 -21.91 -0.38
C ILE A 562 -5.27 -21.14 0.93
N SER A 563 -6.41 -20.90 1.58
CA SER A 563 -6.47 -20.23 2.87
C SER A 563 -7.47 -20.91 3.82
N THR A 564 -7.38 -20.58 5.11
CA THR A 564 -8.27 -21.15 6.14
C THR A 564 -9.74 -20.79 5.91
N SER A 565 -10.06 -19.60 5.38
CA SER A 565 -11.44 -19.22 5.04
C SER A 565 -12.04 -19.99 3.87
N MET A 566 -11.23 -20.67 3.06
CA MET A 566 -11.73 -21.52 1.97
C MET A 566 -12.32 -22.85 2.47
N LYS A 567 -12.27 -23.13 3.77
CA LYS A 567 -12.72 -24.39 4.40
C LYS A 567 -14.07 -24.88 3.88
N ASP A 568 -15.11 -24.06 3.99
CA ASP A 568 -16.47 -24.46 3.59
C ASP A 568 -16.60 -24.57 2.07
N HIS A 569 -15.88 -23.75 1.32
CA HIS A 569 -15.87 -23.80 -0.14
C HIS A 569 -15.26 -25.12 -0.65
N ILE A 570 -14.09 -25.51 -0.12
CA ILE A 570 -13.42 -26.78 -0.47
C ILE A 570 -14.30 -27.96 -0.10
N TYR A 571 -14.88 -27.93 1.11
CA TYR A 571 -15.77 -28.97 1.58
C TYR A 571 -17.02 -29.14 0.70
N ASN A 572 -17.70 -28.04 0.36
CA ASN A 572 -18.91 -28.08 -0.47
C ASN A 572 -18.63 -28.48 -1.93
N SER A 573 -17.51 -28.02 -2.48
CA SER A 573 -17.18 -28.22 -3.90
C SER A 573 -16.69 -29.64 -4.20
N ILE A 574 -16.00 -30.29 -3.26
CA ILE A 574 -15.29 -31.55 -3.52
C ILE A 574 -15.76 -32.67 -2.58
N MET A 575 -15.83 -32.40 -1.28
CA MET A 575 -16.06 -33.45 -0.27
C MET A 575 -17.52 -33.92 -0.21
N LYS A 576 -18.49 -33.03 -0.37
CA LYS A 576 -19.91 -33.40 -0.35
C LYS A 576 -20.31 -34.32 -1.52
N GLY A 577 -19.67 -34.16 -2.68
CA GLY A 577 -19.94 -34.96 -3.88
C GLY A 577 -19.18 -36.28 -3.94
N GLN A 578 -17.86 -36.25 -3.76
CA GLN A 578 -16.99 -37.43 -3.99
C GLN A 578 -16.80 -38.31 -2.76
N TRP A 579 -16.74 -37.71 -1.57
CA TRP A 579 -16.41 -38.43 -0.33
C TRP A 579 -17.64 -38.88 0.47
N ARG A 580 -18.85 -38.41 0.12
CA ARG A 580 -20.14 -38.78 0.75
C ARG A 580 -20.09 -38.82 2.29
N MET A 581 -19.55 -37.75 2.88
CA MET A 581 -19.38 -37.67 4.33
C MET A 581 -20.71 -37.60 5.09
N ARG A 582 -20.72 -38.12 6.33
CA ARG A 582 -21.94 -38.25 7.18
C ARG A 582 -22.41 -36.92 7.79
N SER A 583 -21.48 -36.08 8.23
CA SER A 583 -21.78 -34.76 8.80
C SER A 583 -21.92 -33.69 7.71
N HIS A 584 -22.76 -32.66 7.94
CA HIS A 584 -22.88 -31.47 7.09
C HIS A 584 -21.87 -30.36 7.42
N LYS A 585 -21.19 -30.44 8.58
CA LYS A 585 -20.14 -29.51 8.98
C LYS A 585 -18.78 -30.09 8.59
N ALA A 586 -17.95 -29.27 7.92
CA ALA A 586 -16.64 -29.67 7.40
C ALA A 586 -15.74 -30.25 8.49
N ASP A 587 -15.65 -29.57 9.64
CA ASP A 587 -14.77 -29.97 10.76
C ASP A 587 -15.05 -31.39 11.24
N ASN A 588 -16.29 -31.66 11.62
CA ASN A 588 -16.70 -32.98 12.12
C ASN A 588 -16.56 -34.05 11.03
N ALA A 589 -17.00 -33.73 9.79
CA ALA A 589 -16.98 -34.67 8.69
C ALA A 589 -15.57 -35.18 8.37
N VAL A 590 -14.59 -34.27 8.32
CA VAL A 590 -13.20 -34.61 8.05
C VAL A 590 -12.56 -35.31 9.25
N ARG A 591 -12.74 -34.79 10.48
CA ARG A 591 -12.16 -35.42 11.68
C ARG A 591 -12.65 -36.84 11.87
N GLU A 592 -13.96 -37.10 11.73
CA GLU A 592 -14.53 -38.44 11.86
C GLU A 592 -13.96 -39.40 10.83
N ALA A 593 -13.93 -39.00 9.55
CA ALA A 593 -13.42 -39.84 8.47
C ALA A 593 -11.94 -40.21 8.68
N VAL A 594 -11.13 -39.24 9.11
CA VAL A 594 -9.71 -39.47 9.38
C VAL A 594 -9.50 -40.30 10.64
N ALA A 595 -10.27 -40.06 11.70
CA ALA A 595 -10.19 -40.83 12.94
C ALA A 595 -10.57 -42.31 12.73
N GLU A 596 -11.56 -42.61 11.87
CA GLU A 596 -11.90 -43.99 11.50
C GLU A 596 -10.73 -44.69 10.78
N VAL A 597 -9.99 -43.97 9.92
CA VAL A 597 -8.77 -44.48 9.26
C VAL A 597 -7.64 -44.69 10.27
N GLN A 598 -7.36 -43.71 11.14
CA GLN A 598 -6.34 -43.82 12.19
C GLN A 598 -6.61 -45.03 13.08
N ARG A 599 -7.87 -45.20 13.54
CA ARG A 599 -8.31 -46.36 14.33
C ARG A 599 -8.04 -47.67 13.59
N SER A 600 -8.38 -47.74 12.31
CA SER A 600 -8.20 -48.93 11.50
C SER A 600 -6.72 -49.27 11.31
N LEU A 601 -5.87 -48.27 11.08
CA LEU A 601 -4.41 -48.44 10.98
C LEU A 601 -3.79 -48.90 12.31
N MET A 602 -4.27 -48.41 13.45
CA MET A 602 -3.86 -48.90 14.78
C MET A 602 -4.20 -50.37 14.95
N LEU A 603 -5.44 -50.77 14.65
CA LEU A 603 -5.88 -52.17 14.73
C LEU A 603 -5.06 -53.07 13.79
N LEU A 604 -4.74 -52.58 12.60
CA LEU A 604 -3.93 -53.29 11.62
C LEU A 604 -2.44 -53.38 12.03
N GLY A 605 -1.98 -52.55 12.96
CA GLY A 605 -0.61 -52.54 13.49
C GLY A 605 0.35 -51.59 12.76
N PHE A 606 -0.18 -50.67 11.94
CA PHE A 606 0.61 -49.66 11.22
C PHE A 606 0.76 -48.35 12.00
N LEU A 607 -0.05 -48.14 13.04
CA LEU A 607 0.11 -47.07 14.03
C LEU A 607 0.21 -47.70 15.44
N PRO A 608 0.95 -47.07 16.37
CA PRO A 608 1.09 -47.60 17.73
C PRO A 608 -0.25 -47.57 18.49
N PRO A 609 -0.49 -48.49 19.44
CA PRO A 609 -1.74 -48.52 20.23
C PRO A 609 -2.02 -47.25 21.04
N SER A 610 -0.98 -46.46 21.32
CA SER A 610 -1.07 -45.17 22.01
C SER A 610 -1.21 -43.97 21.07
N PHE A 611 -1.33 -44.18 19.76
CA PHE A 611 -1.46 -43.08 18.80
C PHE A 611 -2.78 -42.30 19.01
N PRO A 612 -2.75 -40.95 19.06
CA PRO A 612 -3.95 -40.17 19.25
C PRO A 612 -4.85 -40.22 18.01
N MET A 613 -6.11 -40.65 18.18
CA MET A 613 -7.14 -40.60 17.13
C MET A 613 -7.79 -39.22 17.08
N ASN A 614 -6.99 -38.20 16.75
CA ASN A 614 -7.40 -36.79 16.76
C ASN A 614 -8.12 -36.35 15.47
N GLY A 615 -8.21 -37.21 14.46
CA GLY A 615 -8.86 -36.90 13.19
C GLY A 615 -8.06 -35.97 12.28
N VAL A 616 -6.74 -35.89 12.46
CA VAL A 616 -5.83 -35.04 11.67
C VAL A 616 -4.98 -35.90 10.75
N LEU A 617 -4.94 -35.59 9.44
CA LEU A 617 -4.04 -36.24 8.48
C LEU A 617 -2.63 -35.67 8.58
N ASP A 618 -1.95 -35.99 9.68
CA ASP A 618 -0.54 -35.66 9.89
C ASP A 618 0.39 -36.60 9.09
N TYR A 619 1.68 -36.31 9.14
CA TYR A 619 2.68 -37.14 8.46
C TYR A 619 2.70 -38.59 8.93
N ASN A 620 2.52 -38.84 10.23
CA ASN A 620 2.54 -40.19 10.78
C ASN A 620 1.37 -41.02 10.23
N THR A 621 0.17 -40.41 10.18
CA THR A 621 -1.01 -41.01 9.56
C THR A 621 -0.77 -41.28 8.08
N LEU A 622 -0.21 -40.31 7.33
CA LEU A 622 0.08 -40.48 5.91
C LEU A 622 1.13 -41.57 5.64
N SER A 623 2.18 -41.62 6.45
CA SER A 623 3.24 -42.63 6.37
C SER A 623 2.65 -44.02 6.61
N ALA A 624 1.82 -44.19 7.64
CA ALA A 624 1.12 -45.44 7.92
C ALA A 624 0.18 -45.87 6.77
N ILE A 625 -0.56 -44.92 6.17
CA ILE A 625 -1.36 -45.18 4.96
C ILE A 625 -0.47 -45.68 3.82
N SER A 626 0.63 -44.97 3.55
CA SER A 626 1.58 -45.29 2.47
C SER A 626 2.14 -46.70 2.61
N THR A 627 2.58 -47.06 3.81
CA THR A 627 3.11 -48.37 4.15
C THR A 627 2.04 -49.45 4.01
N PHE A 628 0.81 -49.20 4.45
CA PHE A 628 -0.29 -50.15 4.32
C PHE A 628 -0.63 -50.46 2.86
N ILE A 629 -0.64 -49.45 1.98
CA ILE A 629 -0.98 -49.62 0.56
C ILE A 629 0.23 -49.95 -0.33
N ASN A 630 1.43 -50.13 0.25
CA ASN A 630 2.69 -50.31 -0.48
C ASN A 630 2.95 -49.25 -1.57
N ALA A 631 2.57 -48.00 -1.30
CA ALA A 631 2.85 -46.90 -2.24
C ALA A 631 4.34 -46.55 -2.23
N LYS A 632 4.91 -46.25 -3.41
CA LYS A 632 6.22 -45.60 -3.49
C LYS A 632 6.12 -44.24 -2.79
N SER A 633 7.11 -43.92 -1.97
CA SER A 633 7.15 -42.81 -0.99
C SER A 633 6.67 -41.43 -1.47
N ASN A 634 6.60 -41.17 -2.77
CA ASN A 634 6.21 -39.86 -3.33
C ASN A 634 4.87 -39.85 -4.10
N LYS A 635 4.05 -40.90 -4.05
CA LYS A 635 2.79 -40.98 -4.83
C LYS A 635 1.63 -41.66 -4.08
N VAL A 636 1.33 -41.21 -2.86
CA VAL A 636 0.11 -41.64 -2.16
C VAL A 636 -1.06 -40.79 -2.67
N ALA A 637 -1.90 -41.35 -3.54
CA ALA A 637 -3.15 -40.71 -3.95
C ALA A 637 -4.24 -41.03 -2.91
N ILE A 638 -4.53 -40.08 -2.01
CA ILE A 638 -5.62 -40.23 -1.05
C ILE A 638 -6.95 -39.99 -1.75
N ASN A 639 -7.76 -41.04 -1.83
CA ASN A 639 -9.09 -40.99 -2.40
C ASN A 639 -10.07 -41.86 -1.59
N PRO A 640 -11.39 -41.72 -1.81
CA PRO A 640 -12.40 -42.46 -1.04
C PRO A 640 -12.22 -43.98 -1.06
N ARG A 641 -11.68 -44.56 -2.14
CA ARG A 641 -11.46 -46.01 -2.24
C ARG A 641 -10.37 -46.48 -1.28
N VAL A 642 -9.30 -45.72 -1.13
CA VAL A 642 -8.20 -46.02 -0.19
C VAL A 642 -8.72 -46.00 1.25
N PHE A 643 -9.50 -44.99 1.63
CA PHE A 643 -10.07 -44.88 2.97
C PHE A 643 -11.01 -46.05 3.28
N ASN A 644 -11.95 -46.34 2.39
CA ASN A 644 -12.89 -47.45 2.55
C ASN A 644 -12.17 -48.81 2.63
N TYR A 645 -11.09 -48.99 1.85
CA TYR A 645 -10.29 -50.19 1.89
C TYR A 645 -9.63 -50.39 3.27
N ILE A 646 -8.95 -49.36 3.79
CA ILE A 646 -8.31 -49.40 5.12
C ILE A 646 -9.34 -49.72 6.21
N ILE A 647 -10.47 -49.01 6.20
CA ILE A 647 -11.54 -49.18 7.19
C ILE A 647 -12.11 -50.61 7.14
N SER A 648 -12.37 -51.14 5.94
CA SER A 648 -12.89 -52.49 5.76
C SER A 648 -11.93 -53.58 6.26
N CYS A 649 -10.62 -53.38 6.09
CA CYS A 649 -9.59 -54.30 6.58
C CYS A 649 -9.47 -54.25 8.11
N GLY A 650 -9.54 -53.06 8.70
CA GLY A 650 -9.59 -52.88 10.16
C GLY A 650 -10.77 -53.63 10.78
N ALA A 651 -11.97 -53.46 10.22
CA ALA A 651 -13.19 -54.12 10.70
C ALA A 651 -13.11 -55.66 10.65
N LYS A 652 -12.53 -56.23 9.58
CA LYS A 652 -12.31 -57.69 9.47
C LYS A 652 -11.39 -58.23 10.56
N LYS A 653 -10.34 -57.50 10.91
CA LYS A 653 -9.39 -57.91 11.95
C LYS A 653 -10.03 -57.87 13.34
N THR A 654 -10.90 -56.89 13.60
CA THR A 654 -11.71 -56.86 14.85
C THR A 654 -12.67 -58.04 14.91
N ALA A 655 -13.33 -58.39 13.80
CA ALA A 655 -14.23 -59.53 13.73
C ALA A 655 -13.53 -60.90 13.87
N SER A 656 -12.22 -60.99 13.61
CA SER A 656 -11.41 -62.20 13.85
C SER A 656 -10.80 -62.30 15.25
N GLN A 657 -10.92 -61.24 16.06
CA GLN A 657 -10.41 -61.18 17.45
C GLN A 657 -11.52 -61.31 18.50
N ILE A 658 -12.79 -61.28 18.07
CA ILE A 658 -13.99 -61.64 18.83
C ILE A 658 -14.33 -63.08 18.46
#